data_AF-H2TBB7-F1
#
_entry.id   AF-H2TBB7-F1
#
_cell.length_a   1.000
_cell.length_b   1.000
_cell.length_c   1.000
_cell.angle_alpha   90.00
_cell.angle_beta   90.00
_cell.angle_gamma   90.00
#
_symmetry.space_group_name_H-M   'P 1'
#
loop_
_entity.id
_entity.type
_entity.pdbx_description
1 polymer ?
#
loop_
_entity_poly.entity_id
_entity_poly.type
_entity_poly.pdbx_seq_one_letter_code
_entity_poly.pdbx_strand_id
1 'polypeptide(L)'
;ITPAAEDPARSDRRILRVPVKLWASAFGGEMKSISAKYSGSQLLQKKYKEFERAVRVEEIDGLRLVKQLAEDMEEMFHKKAQAMKRLVEAAEDAHQQHVEDPDLQYEYFNAVLINEVDEVGNSVELGGEFILQPNDHFNNLSVNLSLSVVQVPTNMYNKDSAIVNGVFWSEALNKVFVDNFERDPSLIWQYFGSAKGFFRQYPGIKWKPDENGVIAFDCRNRKWYIQAATSPKDVVILVDVSGSMKGLRLTIARQTVSSILDTLGDDDFFNIIAYNEELHYVEPCLNGTLVQADVTNKDHFREHLDKLFAQGIGMLDVALTEAFSLLRDFNETGRGSDCSQAIMLVTDGAVDTYDAIFAKYNWPDRKVRIFPYLIGRESAFAENLKWMACANKGYFTQISTLADVQENVMEYLHVLSRPKVIDQEHDTVWTEAYIDSTLPQAQKLDDGQGPVLMTTVAMPVFSTKNETRNHGILLGVVGTDVPVSELLKTIPKHKLGIHGYAFAITNNGYILTHPDLRPLYGDGKKRRKPNYSSVDLSEVEWEDKDDMLRNAMVNRKTGTFSMEVKKSVDKGKRVLELHNDYYYTDIKGTPFSLGVALSKGHGKFFFRGNVTVEEGLHDLEHPDVALADEWTYCNTDEHPEHRYLTQMEAIKLYLNGYEPHLRCDKVLIQEVLFDAVVTAPLEAYWTSLVLNKSENSDKGVEIAYLGTRTGLSRINLFVVPDELTNQDFLTAEDKEGVFNADHFPLWYKRAAEQVPGTFVYSLPFNTENRSVVLASTAIQLLDERKSPIAAAVGIQMKLDFFQRKFWTASKQCAALDGKCSISCEDENINCYLIDNNGFILVAEDYTLTGKFFGEPEGAVMSKLLQMGSFKRVTLYDYQALCWVYSESSGSGHMLLDPYFAVLSAMKWILTELVIFLVEFNLYSWWYSDLTAKAQRMGRTMQVPCDTEFPAFISERTIKENTGNVDCDGCIKSFVIQQIPSSNLFMVVVDNKCDCSMFEPITMNPIEIMYILDWHKRCERLKMQKHRRRPDTCHPFHPEENAMECGGAACLVPSAVATLFAVLLVLLYR
;
A
#
# COMPACT_ATOMS: atom_id res chain seq x y z
N ILE A 1 -0.90 -63.56 14.62
CA ILE A 1 0.58 -63.58 14.73
C ILE A 1 0.89 -63.42 16.22
N THR A 2 1.55 -64.41 16.81
CA THR A 2 1.89 -64.52 18.25
C THR A 2 2.67 -63.30 18.76
N PRO A 3 2.47 -62.85 20.02
CA PRO A 3 3.32 -61.83 20.61
C PRO A 3 4.68 -62.47 20.95
N ALA A 4 5.75 -61.91 20.39
CA ALA A 4 7.12 -62.27 20.74
C ALA A 4 7.44 -61.75 22.16
N ALA A 5 8.11 -62.58 22.94
CA ALA A 5 8.55 -62.30 24.29
C ALA A 5 9.58 -61.15 24.33
N GLU A 6 9.39 -60.21 25.25
CA GLU A 6 10.36 -59.17 25.58
C GLU A 6 11.56 -59.76 26.35
N ASP A 7 12.76 -59.37 25.93
CA ASP A 7 14.05 -59.64 26.56
C ASP A 7 14.20 -58.77 27.82
N PRO A 8 14.49 -59.32 29.02
CA PRO A 8 14.50 -58.57 30.27
C PRO A 8 15.89 -57.99 30.59
N ALA A 9 16.41 -57.11 29.72
CA ALA A 9 17.72 -56.48 29.95
C ALA A 9 17.90 -55.11 29.26
N ARG A 10 16.94 -54.19 29.41
CA ARG A 10 17.16 -52.73 29.23
C ARG A 10 16.19 -52.00 30.15
N SER A 11 16.65 -51.63 31.35
CA SER A 11 15.89 -50.77 32.26
C SER A 11 15.93 -49.31 31.77
N ASP A 12 15.34 -49.06 30.60
CA ASP A 12 15.11 -47.70 30.13
C ASP A 12 13.92 -47.14 30.92
N ARG A 13 14.19 -46.18 31.83
CA ARG A 13 13.15 -45.37 32.47
C ARG A 13 12.42 -44.57 31.38
N ARG A 14 11.39 -45.15 30.75
CA ARG A 14 10.48 -44.41 29.86
C ARG A 14 9.78 -43.32 30.66
N ILE A 15 9.65 -42.13 30.08
CA ILE A 15 8.86 -41.04 30.67
C ILE A 15 7.42 -41.53 30.87
N LEU A 16 6.99 -41.65 32.13
CA LEU A 16 5.65 -42.11 32.47
C LEU A 16 4.64 -40.99 32.18
N ARG A 17 3.51 -41.35 31.55
CA ARG A 17 2.44 -40.40 31.16
C ARG A 17 1.71 -39.80 32.37
N VAL A 18 1.56 -40.57 33.45
CA VAL A 18 0.71 -40.22 34.60
C VAL A 18 1.23 -38.99 35.37
N PRO A 19 2.54 -38.88 35.71
CA PRO A 19 3.09 -37.68 36.35
C PRO A 19 2.88 -36.39 35.54
N VAL A 20 3.16 -36.40 34.23
CA VAL A 20 3.08 -35.22 33.36
C VAL A 20 1.65 -34.68 33.29
N LYS A 21 0.65 -35.57 33.24
CA LYS A 21 -0.77 -35.20 33.26
C LYS A 21 -1.20 -34.53 34.57
N LEU A 22 -0.64 -34.99 35.70
CA LEU A 22 -0.90 -34.41 37.01
C LEU A 22 -0.29 -33.01 37.11
N TRP A 23 0.96 -32.83 36.65
CA TRP A 23 1.63 -31.52 36.60
C TRP A 23 0.87 -30.52 35.74
N ALA A 24 0.46 -30.91 34.53
CA ALA A 24 -0.31 -30.07 33.63
C ALA A 24 -1.66 -29.65 34.25
N SER A 25 -2.33 -30.56 34.96
CA SER A 25 -3.60 -30.28 35.63
C SER A 25 -3.44 -29.36 36.85
N ALA A 26 -2.40 -29.57 37.66
CA ALA A 26 -2.08 -28.73 38.82
C ALA A 26 -1.74 -27.30 38.39
N PHE A 27 -0.83 -27.15 37.42
CA PHE A 27 -0.45 -25.85 36.89
C PHE A 27 -1.63 -25.12 36.23
N GLY A 28 -2.38 -25.81 35.37
CA GLY A 28 -3.54 -25.23 34.70
C GLY A 28 -4.64 -24.77 35.67
N GLY A 29 -4.90 -25.56 36.72
CA GLY A 29 -5.87 -25.22 37.76
C GLY A 29 -5.47 -23.97 38.55
N GLU A 30 -4.22 -23.89 38.98
CA GLU A 30 -3.69 -22.73 39.72
C GLU A 30 -3.69 -21.46 38.86
N MET A 31 -3.16 -21.54 37.63
CA MET A 31 -3.10 -20.38 36.74
C MET A 31 -4.47 -19.87 36.33
N LYS A 32 -5.43 -20.77 36.07
CA LYS A 32 -6.82 -20.39 35.80
C LYS A 32 -7.45 -19.67 37.00
N SER A 33 -7.19 -20.14 38.22
CA SER A 33 -7.71 -19.51 39.45
C SER A 33 -7.17 -18.09 39.62
N ILE A 34 -5.86 -17.91 39.50
CA ILE A 34 -5.20 -16.59 39.57
C ILE A 34 -5.75 -15.67 38.47
N SER A 35 -5.80 -16.16 37.23
CA SER A 35 -6.23 -15.37 36.09
C SER A 35 -7.70 -14.97 36.21
N ALA A 36 -8.57 -15.87 36.67
CA ALA A 36 -9.99 -15.57 36.90
C ALA A 36 -10.22 -14.60 38.07
N LYS A 37 -9.45 -14.73 39.16
CA LYS A 37 -9.51 -13.85 40.34
C LYS A 37 -9.13 -12.41 39.96
N TYR A 38 -7.95 -12.20 39.39
CA TYR A 38 -7.48 -10.84 39.10
C TYR A 38 -8.18 -10.19 37.89
N SER A 39 -8.61 -10.97 36.88
CA SER A 39 -9.37 -10.42 35.75
C SER A 39 -10.81 -10.02 36.10
N GLY A 40 -11.41 -10.62 37.14
CA GLY A 40 -12.84 -10.44 37.42
C GLY A 40 -13.77 -11.11 36.39
N SER A 41 -13.26 -11.98 35.52
CA SER A 41 -14.02 -12.63 34.43
C SER A 41 -15.31 -13.32 34.91
N GLN A 42 -15.28 -14.03 36.04
CA GLN A 42 -16.47 -14.69 36.58
C GLN A 42 -17.54 -13.70 37.07
N LEU A 43 -17.12 -12.59 37.67
CA LEU A 43 -18.03 -11.52 38.10
C LEU A 43 -18.70 -10.87 36.89
N LEU A 44 -17.90 -10.54 35.86
CA LEU A 44 -18.40 -9.93 34.65
C LEU A 44 -19.37 -10.85 33.89
N GLN A 45 -19.03 -12.13 33.75
CA GLN A 45 -19.92 -13.13 33.16
C GLN A 45 -21.26 -13.19 33.90
N LYS A 46 -21.24 -13.14 35.24
CA LYS A 46 -22.47 -13.11 36.05
C LYS A 46 -23.27 -11.84 35.80
N LYS A 47 -22.62 -10.69 35.70
CA LYS A 47 -23.26 -9.39 35.43
C LYS A 47 -23.95 -9.36 34.07
N TYR A 48 -23.27 -9.80 33.02
CA TYR A 48 -23.90 -9.93 31.70
C TYR A 48 -25.11 -10.89 31.72
N LYS A 49 -25.05 -11.99 32.49
CA LYS A 49 -26.20 -12.89 32.68
C LYS A 49 -27.36 -12.24 33.47
N GLU A 50 -27.10 -11.32 34.40
CA GLU A 50 -28.15 -10.58 35.11
C GLU A 50 -29.00 -9.71 34.16
N PHE A 51 -28.36 -9.13 33.14
CA PHE A 51 -29.02 -8.30 32.12
C PHE A 51 -29.56 -9.08 30.91
N GLU A 52 -29.45 -10.41 30.90
CA GLU A 52 -29.87 -11.27 29.78
C GLU A 52 -31.30 -11.00 29.30
N ARG A 53 -32.24 -10.73 30.22
CA ARG A 53 -33.66 -10.44 29.89
C ARG A 53 -33.89 -9.03 29.33
N ALA A 54 -32.99 -8.09 29.60
CA ALA A 54 -33.05 -6.72 29.12
C ALA A 54 -32.38 -6.56 27.75
N VAL A 55 -31.57 -7.54 27.35
CA VAL A 55 -30.75 -7.51 26.15
C VAL A 55 -31.44 -8.26 25.00
N ARG A 56 -31.43 -7.67 23.80
CA ARG A 56 -31.93 -8.30 22.56
C ARG A 56 -30.78 -8.73 21.69
N VAL A 57 -30.74 -10.01 21.29
CA VAL A 57 -29.75 -10.51 20.32
C VAL A 57 -30.32 -10.44 18.91
N GLU A 58 -29.62 -9.73 18.04
CA GLU A 58 -29.96 -9.54 16.62
C GLU A 58 -28.89 -10.21 15.73
N GLU A 59 -29.32 -10.80 14.62
CA GLU A 59 -28.44 -11.33 13.57
C GLU A 59 -28.19 -10.24 12.53
N ILE A 60 -26.93 -10.00 12.19
CA ILE A 60 -26.53 -9.03 11.19
C ILE A 60 -26.73 -9.64 9.81
N ASP A 61 -27.61 -9.01 9.02
CA ASP A 61 -27.69 -9.28 7.59
C ASP A 61 -26.55 -8.53 6.88
N GLY A 62 -25.48 -9.26 6.56
CA GLY A 62 -24.30 -8.72 5.89
C GLY A 62 -24.62 -8.12 4.51
N LEU A 63 -25.62 -8.63 3.79
CA LEU A 63 -26.00 -8.09 2.48
C LEU A 63 -26.69 -6.74 2.61
N ARG A 64 -27.56 -6.61 3.61
CA ARG A 64 -28.20 -5.32 3.94
C ARG A 64 -27.17 -4.31 4.43
N LEU A 65 -26.22 -4.75 5.27
CA LEU A 65 -25.16 -3.89 5.78
C LEU A 65 -24.30 -3.33 4.63
N VAL A 66 -23.83 -4.18 3.72
CA VAL A 66 -23.00 -3.77 2.58
C VAL A 66 -23.74 -2.80 1.66
N LYS A 67 -25.03 -3.03 1.39
CA LYS A 67 -25.85 -2.11 0.59
C LYS A 67 -25.98 -0.74 1.24
N GLN A 68 -26.25 -0.71 2.54
CA GLN A 68 -26.34 0.55 3.28
C GLN A 68 -25.00 1.31 3.26
N LEU A 69 -23.88 0.61 3.48
CA LEU A 69 -22.55 1.23 3.41
C LEU A 69 -22.22 1.74 2.00
N ALA A 70 -22.62 1.00 0.96
CA ALA A 70 -22.44 1.44 -0.40
C ALA A 70 -23.28 2.69 -0.73
N GLU A 71 -24.51 2.80 -0.20
CA GLU A 71 -25.35 4.01 -0.32
C GLU A 71 -24.74 5.22 0.41
N ASP A 72 -24.22 5.03 1.63
CA ASP A 72 -23.55 6.09 2.40
C ASP A 72 -22.27 6.58 1.68
N MET A 73 -21.49 5.66 1.11
CA MET A 73 -20.31 5.99 0.30
C MET A 73 -20.68 6.64 -1.05
N GLU A 74 -21.75 6.19 -1.69
CA GLU A 74 -22.28 6.80 -2.92
C GLU A 74 -22.62 8.27 -2.68
N GLU A 75 -23.30 8.60 -1.59
CA GLU A 75 -23.63 10.00 -1.25
C GLU A 75 -22.37 10.85 -1.06
N MET A 76 -21.35 10.32 -0.38
CA MET A 76 -20.07 11.00 -0.19
C MET A 76 -19.39 11.28 -1.53
N PHE A 77 -19.17 10.23 -2.35
CA PHE A 77 -18.51 10.37 -3.65
C PHE A 77 -19.29 11.29 -4.59
N HIS A 78 -20.62 11.25 -4.54
CA HIS A 78 -21.47 12.12 -5.33
C HIS A 78 -21.28 13.60 -4.97
N LYS A 79 -21.18 13.94 -3.67
CA LYS A 79 -20.88 15.32 -3.23
C LYS A 79 -19.53 15.80 -3.75
N LYS A 80 -18.49 14.95 -3.69
CA LYS A 80 -17.15 15.27 -4.22
C LYS A 80 -17.17 15.48 -5.74
N ALA A 81 -17.85 14.61 -6.48
CA ALA A 81 -18.01 14.76 -7.92
C ALA A 81 -18.78 16.04 -8.30
N GLN A 82 -19.83 16.40 -7.54
CA GLN A 82 -20.57 17.65 -7.77
C GLN A 82 -19.70 18.89 -7.55
N ALA A 83 -18.80 18.88 -6.56
CA ALA A 83 -17.85 19.98 -6.34
C ALA A 83 -16.92 20.18 -7.55
N MET A 84 -16.46 19.08 -8.16
CA MET A 84 -15.63 19.14 -9.37
C MET A 84 -16.41 19.65 -10.58
N LYS A 85 -17.66 19.21 -10.75
CA LYS A 85 -18.50 19.69 -11.85
C LYS A 85 -18.66 21.22 -11.83
N ARG A 86 -18.86 21.81 -10.64
CA ARG A 86 -18.93 23.28 -10.49
C ARG A 86 -17.63 23.98 -10.87
N LEU A 87 -16.48 23.35 -10.56
CA LEU A 87 -15.17 23.89 -10.95
C LEU A 87 -14.96 23.82 -12.47
N VAL A 88 -15.39 22.74 -13.12
CA VAL A 88 -15.37 22.61 -14.58
C VAL A 88 -16.20 23.74 -15.20
N GLU A 89 -17.47 23.86 -14.82
CA GLU A 89 -18.37 24.89 -15.34
C GLU A 89 -17.78 26.30 -15.17
N ALA A 90 -17.24 26.61 -13.99
CA ALA A 90 -16.62 27.90 -13.73
C ALA A 90 -15.33 28.14 -14.54
N ALA A 91 -14.53 27.10 -14.79
CA ALA A 91 -13.31 27.21 -15.58
C ALA A 91 -13.62 27.45 -17.07
N GLU A 92 -14.61 26.74 -17.60
CA GLU A 92 -15.06 26.90 -18.99
C GLU A 92 -15.67 28.30 -19.21
N ASP A 93 -16.52 28.77 -18.30
CA ASP A 93 -17.10 30.11 -18.34
C ASP A 93 -16.02 31.20 -18.25
N ALA A 94 -15.03 31.04 -17.37
CA ALA A 94 -13.93 31.99 -17.21
C ALA A 94 -13.06 32.06 -18.48
N HIS A 95 -12.75 30.91 -19.08
CA HIS A 95 -11.97 30.88 -20.33
C HIS A 95 -12.77 31.43 -21.52
N GLN A 96 -14.08 31.19 -21.58
CA GLN A 96 -14.95 31.70 -22.64
C GLN A 96 -14.97 33.23 -22.67
N GLN A 97 -14.95 33.87 -21.50
CA GLN A 97 -14.93 35.34 -21.35
C GLN A 97 -13.55 35.96 -21.60
N HIS A 98 -12.47 35.17 -21.47
CA HIS A 98 -11.09 35.66 -21.61
C HIS A 98 -10.64 35.83 -23.06
N VAL A 99 -9.95 36.93 -23.36
CA VAL A 99 -9.28 37.20 -24.64
C VAL A 99 -7.77 37.18 -24.41
N GLU A 100 -7.04 36.40 -25.21
CA GLU A 100 -5.60 36.26 -25.05
C GLU A 100 -4.85 37.56 -25.39
N ASP A 101 -4.03 38.02 -24.45
CA ASP A 101 -3.17 39.20 -24.62
C ASP A 101 -1.70 38.80 -24.41
N PRO A 102 -0.85 38.84 -25.44
CA PRO A 102 0.55 38.44 -25.33
C PRO A 102 1.40 39.39 -24.46
N ASP A 103 0.96 40.62 -24.25
CA ASP A 103 1.67 41.65 -23.46
C ASP A 103 1.14 41.78 -22.02
N LEU A 104 0.24 40.87 -21.60
CA LEU A 104 -0.36 40.88 -20.27
C LEU A 104 0.69 40.74 -19.17
N GLN A 105 0.74 41.73 -18.28
CA GLN A 105 1.53 41.67 -17.05
C GLN A 105 0.59 41.40 -15.87
N TYR A 106 0.69 40.22 -15.28
CA TYR A 106 -0.12 39.81 -14.14
C TYR A 106 0.76 39.17 -13.07
N GLU A 107 0.64 39.65 -11.83
CA GLU A 107 1.34 39.11 -10.67
C GLU A 107 0.45 38.11 -9.94
N TYR A 108 1.02 36.96 -9.60
CA TYR A 108 0.32 35.89 -8.89
C TYR A 108 1.22 35.30 -7.80
N PHE A 109 0.61 34.60 -6.84
CA PHE A 109 1.34 33.95 -5.75
C PHE A 109 1.94 32.62 -6.20
N ASN A 110 3.26 32.58 -6.33
CA ASN A 110 3.99 31.34 -6.62
C ASN A 110 4.21 30.53 -5.34
N ALA A 111 3.78 29.27 -5.34
CA ALA A 111 3.82 28.38 -4.17
C ALA A 111 5.23 28.20 -3.57
N VAL A 112 6.29 28.35 -4.36
CA VAL A 112 7.68 28.23 -3.89
C VAL A 112 8.19 29.54 -3.29
N LEU A 113 7.92 30.65 -3.98
CA LEU A 113 8.51 31.95 -3.70
C LEU A 113 7.77 32.73 -2.60
N ILE A 114 6.56 32.30 -2.22
CA ILE A 114 5.79 33.00 -1.19
C ILE A 114 6.57 33.15 0.13
N ASN A 115 6.49 34.34 0.72
CA ASN A 115 7.19 34.72 1.94
C ASN A 115 8.72 34.58 1.87
N GLU A 116 9.32 34.59 0.67
CA GLU A 116 10.76 34.73 0.49
C GLU A 116 11.14 36.20 0.38
N VAL A 117 12.22 36.57 1.07
CA VAL A 117 12.77 37.92 1.09
C VAL A 117 14.14 37.92 0.44
N ASP A 118 14.44 38.97 -0.31
CA ASP A 118 15.76 39.23 -0.87
C ASP A 118 16.78 39.61 0.22
N GLU A 119 18.06 39.74 -0.17
CA GLU A 119 19.14 40.13 0.76
C GLU A 119 18.94 41.52 1.39
N VAL A 120 18.01 42.32 0.84
CA VAL A 120 17.70 43.71 1.24
C VAL A 120 16.44 43.76 2.11
N GLY A 121 15.71 42.63 2.26
CA GLY A 121 14.48 42.51 3.05
C GLY A 121 13.18 42.80 2.29
N ASN A 122 13.20 42.98 0.97
CA ASN A 122 11.99 43.08 0.15
C ASN A 122 11.48 41.69 -0.26
N SER A 123 10.18 41.55 -0.50
CA SER A 123 9.63 40.31 -1.04
C SER A 123 10.17 40.04 -2.45
N VAL A 124 10.55 38.79 -2.71
CA VAL A 124 10.95 38.33 -4.05
C VAL A 124 9.77 38.49 -5.02
N GLU A 125 10.03 38.80 -6.30
CA GLU A 125 9.00 38.87 -7.34
C GLU A 125 8.15 37.58 -7.37
N LEU A 126 6.81 37.70 -7.44
CA LEU A 126 5.83 36.59 -7.31
C LEU A 126 5.78 35.91 -5.92
N GLY A 127 6.55 36.40 -4.95
CA GLY A 127 6.68 35.86 -3.61
C GLY A 127 6.02 36.69 -2.50
N GLY A 128 5.19 37.68 -2.86
CA GLY A 128 4.56 38.65 -1.95
C GLY A 128 3.97 38.06 -0.65
N GLU A 129 3.70 38.92 0.33
CA GLU A 129 3.27 38.51 1.68
C GLU A 129 1.98 37.66 1.63
N PHE A 130 2.09 36.41 2.09
CA PHE A 130 1.02 35.43 2.06
C PHE A 130 0.81 34.84 3.46
N ILE A 131 -0.30 35.20 4.10
CA ILE A 131 -0.60 34.82 5.49
C ILE A 131 -0.94 33.32 5.53
N LEU A 132 -0.13 32.53 6.23
CA LEU A 132 -0.34 31.10 6.44
C LEU A 132 -0.67 30.86 7.92
N GLN A 133 -1.77 30.16 8.18
CA GLN A 133 -2.20 29.79 9.54
C GLN A 133 -2.23 28.25 9.68
N PRO A 134 -1.73 27.69 10.79
CA PRO A 134 -1.82 26.25 11.02
C PRO A 134 -3.29 25.83 11.12
N ASN A 135 -3.64 24.71 10.48
CA ASN A 135 -5.00 24.18 10.48
C ASN A 135 -5.01 22.67 10.72
N ASP A 136 -5.77 22.24 11.73
CA ASP A 136 -5.89 20.84 12.16
C ASP A 136 -6.42 19.92 11.04
N HIS A 137 -7.32 20.42 10.18
CA HIS A 137 -7.89 19.68 9.05
C HIS A 137 -6.85 19.24 8.02
N PHE A 138 -5.77 20.02 7.92
CA PHE A 138 -4.67 19.78 7.01
C PHE A 138 -3.45 19.24 7.76
N ASN A 139 -3.65 18.46 8.84
CA ASN A 139 -2.59 17.89 9.68
C ASN A 139 -1.64 18.97 10.25
N ASN A 140 -2.20 20.05 10.80
CA ASN A 140 -1.46 21.20 11.34
C ASN A 140 -0.56 21.94 10.34
N LEU A 141 -0.78 21.75 9.04
CA LEU A 141 -0.07 22.51 8.01
C LEU A 141 -0.51 23.97 8.02
N SER A 142 0.46 24.86 7.80
CA SER A 142 0.19 26.28 7.63
C SER A 142 -0.40 26.51 6.24
N VAL A 143 -1.70 26.82 6.20
CA VAL A 143 -2.49 27.00 4.96
C VAL A 143 -3.17 28.37 4.95
N ASN A 144 -3.59 28.82 3.76
CA ASN A 144 -4.44 29.98 3.58
C ASN A 144 -5.78 29.56 2.98
N LEU A 145 -6.86 29.70 3.75
CA LEU A 145 -8.21 29.33 3.34
C LEU A 145 -8.90 30.39 2.45
N SER A 146 -8.28 31.54 2.19
CA SER A 146 -8.88 32.60 1.37
C SER A 146 -8.42 32.59 -0.08
N LEU A 147 -7.21 32.13 -0.37
CA LEU A 147 -6.58 32.23 -1.69
C LEU A 147 -5.87 30.94 -2.09
N SER A 148 -5.88 30.62 -3.38
CA SER A 148 -5.06 29.55 -3.98
C SER A 148 -3.64 30.01 -4.28
N VAL A 149 -2.71 29.06 -4.40
CA VAL A 149 -1.35 29.29 -4.92
C VAL A 149 -1.15 28.63 -6.28
N VAL A 150 -0.17 29.09 -7.06
CA VAL A 150 0.20 28.50 -8.35
C VAL A 150 1.62 27.94 -8.28
N GLN A 151 1.79 26.69 -8.71
CA GLN A 151 3.07 26.04 -8.93
C GLN A 151 3.34 25.94 -10.44
N VAL A 152 4.57 26.23 -10.84
CA VAL A 152 5.05 26.09 -12.21
C VAL A 152 6.25 25.14 -12.18
N PRO A 153 6.33 24.14 -13.07
CA PRO A 153 7.48 23.26 -13.18
C PRO A 153 8.80 24.01 -13.41
N THR A 154 9.90 23.51 -12.85
CA THR A 154 11.22 24.21 -12.89
C THR A 154 11.79 24.38 -14.30
N ASN A 155 11.37 23.55 -15.27
CA ASN A 155 11.76 23.65 -16.67
C ASN A 155 10.99 24.73 -17.46
N MET A 156 9.95 25.35 -16.89
CA MET A 156 9.12 26.34 -17.55
C MET A 156 9.36 27.76 -17.00
N TYR A 157 9.19 28.77 -17.86
CA TYR A 157 9.39 30.17 -17.48
C TYR A 157 8.11 30.80 -16.92
N ASN A 158 8.12 31.24 -15.66
CA ASN A 158 6.95 31.78 -14.95
C ASN A 158 6.23 32.95 -15.66
N LYS A 159 6.95 33.78 -16.44
CA LYS A 159 6.37 34.94 -17.15
C LYS A 159 6.09 34.66 -18.63
N ASP A 160 6.05 33.40 -19.04
CA ASP A 160 5.60 33.06 -20.39
C ASP A 160 4.15 33.55 -20.57
N SER A 161 3.90 34.27 -21.66
CA SER A 161 2.58 34.79 -22.05
C SER A 161 1.47 33.74 -21.95
N ALA A 162 1.74 32.48 -22.33
CA ALA A 162 0.75 31.40 -22.27
C ALA A 162 0.40 31.01 -20.82
N ILE A 163 1.38 31.02 -19.92
CA ILE A 163 1.19 30.74 -18.49
C ILE A 163 0.47 31.92 -17.84
N VAL A 164 0.93 33.14 -18.08
CA VAL A 164 0.36 34.35 -17.45
C VAL A 164 -1.11 34.54 -17.81
N ASN A 165 -1.47 34.39 -19.10
CA ASN A 165 -2.88 34.39 -19.53
C ASN A 165 -3.67 33.28 -18.84
N GLY A 166 -3.10 32.08 -18.77
CA GLY A 166 -3.68 30.92 -18.09
C GLY A 166 -3.98 31.16 -16.61
N VAL A 167 -3.01 31.74 -15.92
CA VAL A 167 -3.09 32.05 -14.49
C VAL A 167 -4.10 33.18 -14.25
N PHE A 168 -4.18 34.17 -15.14
CA PHE A 168 -5.12 35.29 -15.03
C PHE A 168 -6.58 34.82 -15.06
N TRP A 169 -7.02 34.10 -16.10
CA TRP A 169 -8.44 33.68 -16.17
C TRP A 169 -8.78 32.65 -15.09
N SER A 170 -7.83 31.80 -14.68
CA SER A 170 -8.06 30.81 -13.62
C SER A 170 -8.19 31.42 -12.22
N GLU A 171 -7.98 32.73 -12.05
CA GLU A 171 -8.23 33.43 -10.79
C GLU A 171 -9.70 33.35 -10.35
N ALA A 172 -10.64 33.31 -11.32
CA ALA A 172 -12.07 33.18 -11.06
C ALA A 172 -12.41 31.92 -10.23
N LEU A 173 -11.56 30.89 -10.27
CA LEU A 173 -11.75 29.64 -9.52
C LEU A 173 -11.59 29.82 -8.00
N ASN A 174 -10.89 30.85 -7.52
CA ASN A 174 -10.71 31.12 -6.09
C ASN A 174 -12.04 31.17 -5.33
N LYS A 175 -13.04 31.85 -5.90
CA LYS A 175 -14.37 31.95 -5.29
C LYS A 175 -15.05 30.59 -5.19
N VAL A 176 -14.97 29.78 -6.24
CA VAL A 176 -15.60 28.46 -6.30
C VAL A 176 -14.91 27.48 -5.36
N PHE A 177 -13.58 27.57 -5.21
CA PHE A 177 -12.84 26.76 -4.25
C PHE A 177 -13.30 27.01 -2.81
N VAL A 178 -13.47 28.28 -2.42
CA VAL A 178 -13.97 28.68 -1.10
C VAL A 178 -15.42 28.21 -0.92
N ASP A 179 -16.29 28.51 -1.89
CA ASP A 179 -17.71 28.11 -1.86
C ASP A 179 -17.88 26.58 -1.74
N ASN A 180 -17.00 25.80 -2.36
CA ASN A 180 -17.01 24.34 -2.26
C ASN A 180 -16.59 23.86 -0.87
N PHE A 181 -15.54 24.46 -0.29
CA PHE A 181 -15.07 24.11 1.06
C PHE A 181 -16.08 24.50 2.15
N GLU A 182 -16.78 25.62 2.00
CA GLU A 182 -17.86 26.02 2.91
C GLU A 182 -19.06 25.06 2.87
N ARG A 183 -19.36 24.49 1.70
CA ARG A 183 -20.45 23.51 1.52
C ARG A 183 -20.06 22.12 2.00
N ASP A 184 -18.80 21.74 1.82
CA ASP A 184 -18.27 20.43 2.17
C ASP A 184 -16.90 20.57 2.85
N PRO A 185 -16.89 20.74 4.19
CA PRO A 185 -15.66 20.91 4.96
C PRO A 185 -14.77 19.67 5.03
N SER A 186 -15.20 18.50 4.54
CA SER A 186 -14.34 17.32 4.48
C SER A 186 -13.43 17.30 3.25
N LEU A 187 -13.62 18.22 2.29
CA LEU A 187 -12.67 18.43 1.18
C LEU A 187 -11.28 18.78 1.71
N ILE A 188 -10.24 18.15 1.15
CA ILE A 188 -8.85 18.52 1.43
C ILE A 188 -8.33 19.43 0.32
N TRP A 189 -7.75 18.85 -0.73
CA TRP A 189 -7.14 19.61 -1.82
C TRP A 189 -8.11 19.75 -2.95
N GLN A 190 -8.23 20.96 -3.48
CA GLN A 190 -8.88 21.25 -4.75
C GLN A 190 -7.85 21.88 -5.68
N TYR A 191 -7.80 21.45 -6.92
CA TYR A 191 -6.80 21.97 -7.85
C TYR A 191 -7.24 21.95 -9.31
N PHE A 192 -6.55 22.78 -10.09
CA PHE A 192 -6.63 22.83 -11.55
C PHE A 192 -5.22 22.66 -12.12
N GLY A 193 -5.01 21.56 -12.85
CA GLY A 193 -3.80 21.32 -13.64
C GLY A 193 -4.01 21.80 -15.07
N SER A 194 -3.19 22.74 -15.53
CA SER A 194 -3.30 23.30 -16.88
C SER A 194 -2.62 22.42 -17.93
N ALA A 195 -3.17 22.39 -19.14
CA ALA A 195 -2.48 21.88 -20.32
C ALA A 195 -1.15 22.59 -20.59
N LYS A 196 -1.02 23.85 -20.16
CA LYS A 196 0.21 24.65 -20.25
C LYS A 196 1.20 24.39 -19.10
N GLY A 197 0.94 23.40 -18.23
CA GLY A 197 1.89 22.92 -17.22
C GLY A 197 1.81 23.56 -15.83
N PHE A 198 1.21 24.76 -15.68
CA PHE A 198 1.00 25.34 -14.36
C PHE A 198 -0.10 24.62 -13.56
N PHE A 199 0.05 24.59 -12.25
CA PHE A 199 -0.83 23.90 -11.31
C PHE A 199 -1.34 24.89 -10.25
N ARG A 200 -2.66 25.10 -10.20
CA ARG A 200 -3.31 25.96 -9.20
C ARG A 200 -3.91 25.11 -8.09
N GLN A 201 -3.56 25.38 -6.84
CA GLN A 201 -3.94 24.57 -5.67
C GLN A 201 -4.61 25.42 -4.58
N TYR A 202 -5.71 24.89 -4.03
CA TYR A 202 -6.42 25.45 -2.89
C TYR A 202 -6.59 24.39 -1.78
N PRO A 203 -6.45 24.77 -0.49
CA PRO A 203 -6.01 26.07 0.01
C PRO A 203 -4.54 26.38 -0.31
N GLY A 204 -4.16 27.65 -0.23
CA GLY A 204 -2.80 28.09 -0.55
C GLY A 204 -1.77 27.60 0.46
N ILE A 205 -0.66 27.02 -0.02
CA ILE A 205 0.44 26.51 0.83
C ILE A 205 1.81 26.85 0.27
N LYS A 206 2.83 26.85 1.15
CA LYS A 206 4.23 27.01 0.73
C LYS A 206 4.86 25.66 0.40
N TRP A 207 5.34 25.53 -0.84
CA TRP A 207 6.08 24.37 -1.30
C TRP A 207 7.56 24.52 -0.95
N LYS A 208 8.21 23.40 -0.61
CA LYS A 208 9.64 23.36 -0.31
C LYS A 208 10.35 22.54 -1.36
N PRO A 209 11.37 23.10 -2.06
CA PRO A 209 12.17 22.32 -3.00
C PRO A 209 13.06 21.31 -2.27
N ASP A 210 13.53 20.30 -3.00
CA ASP A 210 14.48 19.30 -2.48
C ASP A 210 15.85 19.92 -2.15
N GLU A 211 16.78 19.13 -1.59
CA GLU A 211 18.15 19.57 -1.25
C GLU A 211 18.89 20.27 -2.41
N ASN A 212 18.52 19.94 -3.65
CA ASN A 212 19.08 20.51 -4.88
C ASN A 212 18.34 21.76 -5.40
N GLY A 213 17.32 22.25 -4.69
CA GLY A 213 16.50 23.40 -5.12
C GLY A 213 15.52 23.10 -6.25
N VAL A 214 15.27 21.83 -6.57
CA VAL A 214 14.41 21.41 -7.70
C VAL A 214 13.09 20.83 -7.18
N ILE A 215 12.00 21.07 -7.91
CA ILE A 215 10.69 20.44 -7.67
C ILE A 215 10.38 19.56 -8.88
N ALA A 216 10.39 18.25 -8.68
CA ALA A 216 10.12 17.27 -9.75
C ALA A 216 8.61 17.09 -10.08
N PHE A 217 7.75 18.02 -9.65
CA PHE A 217 6.30 17.94 -9.89
C PHE A 217 5.90 18.60 -11.20
N ASP A 218 5.32 17.81 -12.10
CA ASP A 218 4.50 18.25 -13.22
C ASP A 218 3.10 17.62 -13.07
N CYS A 219 2.05 18.42 -13.23
CA CYS A 219 0.66 17.95 -13.13
C CYS A 219 0.27 17.05 -14.30
N ARG A 220 0.86 17.25 -15.49
CA ARG A 220 0.51 16.52 -16.73
C ARG A 220 0.95 15.06 -16.70
N ASN A 221 1.99 14.75 -15.93
CA ASN A 221 2.52 13.39 -15.77
C ASN A 221 1.75 12.59 -14.71
N ARG A 222 0.76 13.19 -14.05
CA ARG A 222 0.01 12.54 -12.98
C ARG A 222 -1.07 11.65 -13.56
N LYS A 223 -1.28 10.50 -12.93
CA LYS A 223 -2.30 9.52 -13.36
C LYS A 223 -3.70 10.14 -13.42
N TRP A 224 -4.09 10.94 -12.42
CA TRP A 224 -5.39 11.64 -12.42
C TRP A 224 -5.57 12.56 -13.63
N TYR A 225 -4.49 13.21 -14.08
CA TYR A 225 -4.52 14.09 -15.26
C TYR A 225 -4.67 13.27 -16.53
N ILE A 226 -3.82 12.24 -16.70
CA ILE A 226 -3.78 11.42 -17.92
C ILE A 226 -5.09 10.64 -18.11
N GLN A 227 -5.60 10.00 -17.06
CA GLN A 227 -6.83 9.21 -17.12
C GLN A 227 -8.07 10.09 -17.38
N ALA A 228 -8.08 11.34 -16.88
CA ALA A 228 -9.17 12.28 -17.18
C ALA A 228 -9.07 12.88 -18.59
N ALA A 229 -7.85 13.19 -19.05
CA ALA A 229 -7.62 13.84 -20.34
C ALA A 229 -7.77 12.90 -21.55
N THR A 230 -7.45 11.62 -21.40
CA THR A 230 -7.39 10.66 -22.52
C THR A 230 -8.19 9.39 -22.24
N SER A 231 -8.64 8.71 -23.31
CA SER A 231 -9.26 7.39 -23.21
C SER A 231 -8.20 6.27 -23.18
N PRO A 232 -8.52 5.06 -22.69
CA PRO A 232 -7.61 3.92 -22.71
C PRO A 232 -7.06 3.62 -24.10
N LYS A 233 -5.81 3.14 -24.17
CA LYS A 233 -5.09 2.95 -25.43
C LYS A 233 -4.27 1.66 -25.50
N ASP A 234 -4.23 1.09 -26.70
CA ASP A 234 -3.34 -0.01 -27.10
C ASP A 234 -2.19 0.58 -27.94
N VAL A 235 -0.96 0.51 -27.43
CA VAL A 235 0.21 1.19 -27.99
C VAL A 235 1.30 0.20 -28.40
N VAL A 236 1.76 0.27 -29.65
CA VAL A 236 2.98 -0.42 -30.09
C VAL A 236 4.09 0.60 -30.25
N ILE A 237 5.18 0.43 -29.49
CA ILE A 237 6.34 1.31 -29.54
C ILE A 237 7.40 0.66 -30.43
N LEU A 238 7.69 1.28 -31.58
CA LEU A 238 8.74 0.88 -32.49
C LEU A 238 10.01 1.67 -32.20
N VAL A 239 11.10 0.97 -31.87
CA VAL A 239 12.39 1.60 -31.53
C VAL A 239 13.42 1.22 -32.58
N ASP A 240 13.97 2.24 -33.24
CA ASP A 240 15.08 2.05 -34.16
C ASP A 240 16.37 1.70 -33.40
N VAL A 241 16.93 0.52 -33.69
CA VAL A 241 18.22 0.08 -33.16
C VAL A 241 19.25 -0.15 -34.28
N SER A 242 19.09 0.54 -35.40
CA SER A 242 20.07 0.54 -36.50
C SER A 242 21.38 1.22 -36.11
N GLY A 243 22.43 1.00 -36.89
CA GLY A 243 23.77 1.52 -36.62
C GLY A 243 23.87 3.05 -36.51
N SER A 244 22.93 3.81 -37.12
CA SER A 244 22.89 5.28 -37.04
C SER A 244 22.47 5.79 -35.66
N MET A 245 21.74 4.97 -34.89
CA MET A 245 21.30 5.29 -33.54
C MET A 245 22.41 5.17 -32.49
N LYS A 246 23.61 4.70 -32.86
CA LYS A 246 24.71 4.47 -31.92
C LYS A 246 25.13 5.74 -31.16
N GLY A 247 25.33 5.61 -29.84
CA GLY A 247 25.79 6.69 -28.98
C GLY A 247 24.63 7.48 -28.37
N LEU A 248 24.67 8.82 -28.45
CA LEU A 248 23.71 9.71 -27.79
C LEU A 248 22.27 9.50 -28.28
N ARG A 249 22.07 9.20 -29.57
CA ARG A 249 20.73 9.01 -30.16
C ARG A 249 19.98 7.86 -29.48
N LEU A 250 20.61 6.69 -29.30
CA LEU A 250 20.01 5.57 -28.59
C LEU A 250 19.74 5.91 -27.11
N THR A 251 20.61 6.68 -26.46
CA THR A 251 20.35 7.15 -25.07
C THR A 251 19.11 8.05 -25.01
N ILE A 252 18.95 8.98 -25.96
CA ILE A 252 17.75 9.83 -26.06
C ILE A 252 16.52 8.96 -26.38
N ALA A 253 16.63 7.98 -27.27
CA ALA A 253 15.55 7.07 -27.61
C ALA A 253 15.09 6.26 -26.38
N ARG A 254 16.02 5.68 -25.61
CA ARG A 254 15.70 4.96 -24.35
C ARG A 254 14.98 5.88 -23.35
N GLN A 255 15.46 7.10 -23.17
CA GLN A 255 14.82 8.08 -22.30
C GLN A 255 13.43 8.48 -22.80
N THR A 256 13.26 8.62 -24.12
CA THR A 256 11.98 8.92 -24.77
C THR A 256 10.97 7.80 -24.52
N VAL A 257 11.38 6.55 -24.73
CA VAL A 257 10.54 5.38 -24.45
C VAL A 257 10.21 5.30 -22.96
N SER A 258 11.16 5.53 -22.06
CA SER A 258 10.89 5.56 -20.62
C SER A 258 9.86 6.64 -20.24
N SER A 259 9.98 7.83 -20.83
CA SER A 259 9.02 8.94 -20.64
C SER A 259 7.66 8.63 -21.23
N ILE A 260 7.57 7.89 -22.34
CA ILE A 260 6.30 7.39 -22.89
C ILE A 260 5.66 6.40 -21.91
N LEU A 261 6.44 5.45 -21.35
CA LEU A 261 5.91 4.50 -20.37
C LEU A 261 5.36 5.19 -19.11
N ASP A 262 5.95 6.30 -18.68
CA ASP A 262 5.42 7.11 -17.57
C ASP A 262 4.03 7.68 -17.85
N THR A 263 3.69 7.90 -19.12
CA THR A 263 2.36 8.41 -19.54
C THR A 263 1.30 7.32 -19.71
N LEU A 264 1.66 6.04 -19.62
CA LEU A 264 0.70 4.95 -19.74
C LEU A 264 0.06 4.64 -18.37
N GLY A 265 -1.26 4.66 -18.33
CA GLY A 265 -2.06 4.29 -17.18
C GLY A 265 -2.33 2.79 -17.10
N ASP A 266 -2.89 2.32 -16.00
CA ASP A 266 -3.06 0.88 -15.76
C ASP A 266 -4.13 0.25 -16.68
N ASP A 267 -5.00 1.05 -17.32
CA ASP A 267 -5.97 0.58 -18.32
C ASP A 267 -5.39 0.44 -19.74
N ASP A 268 -4.15 0.90 -19.95
CA ASP A 268 -3.46 0.89 -21.24
C ASP A 268 -2.69 -0.41 -21.46
N PHE A 269 -2.52 -0.77 -22.74
CA PHE A 269 -1.74 -1.93 -23.16
C PHE A 269 -0.59 -1.49 -24.03
N PHE A 270 0.57 -2.13 -23.86
CA PHE A 270 1.73 -1.81 -24.68
C PHE A 270 2.59 -3.02 -25.00
N ASN A 271 3.41 -2.87 -26.03
CA ASN A 271 4.57 -3.71 -26.28
C ASN A 271 5.64 -2.89 -27.01
N ILE A 272 6.91 -3.30 -26.89
CA ILE A 272 8.05 -2.60 -27.47
C ILE A 272 8.77 -3.53 -28.43
N ILE A 273 8.88 -3.10 -29.69
CA ILE A 273 9.56 -3.82 -30.75
C ILE A 273 10.78 -2.99 -31.18
N ALA A 274 11.97 -3.54 -30.97
CA ALA A 274 13.19 -3.00 -31.51
C ALA A 274 13.42 -3.56 -32.93
N TYR A 275 13.73 -2.69 -33.89
CA TYR A 275 13.94 -3.12 -35.28
C TYR A 275 15.31 -2.69 -35.81
N ASN A 276 15.92 -3.59 -36.58
CA ASN A 276 17.08 -3.36 -37.42
C ASN A 276 16.91 -4.18 -38.72
N GLU A 277 17.83 -5.10 -39.01
CA GLU A 277 17.71 -6.09 -40.11
C GLU A 277 16.72 -7.20 -39.76
N GLU A 278 16.41 -7.37 -38.48
CA GLU A 278 15.39 -8.28 -37.97
C GLU A 278 14.50 -7.57 -36.95
N LEU A 279 13.35 -8.17 -36.65
CA LEU A 279 12.47 -7.70 -35.58
C LEU A 279 12.81 -8.40 -34.28
N HIS A 280 13.04 -7.61 -33.24
CA HIS A 280 13.31 -8.10 -31.90
C HIS A 280 12.30 -7.49 -30.91
N TYR A 281 11.43 -8.34 -30.38
CA TYR A 281 10.65 -7.98 -29.20
C TYR A 281 11.58 -7.76 -28.02
N VAL A 282 11.45 -6.63 -27.33
CA VAL A 282 12.30 -6.31 -26.16
C VAL A 282 12.18 -7.38 -25.08
N GLU A 283 10.96 -7.92 -24.92
CA GLU A 283 10.69 -9.09 -24.11
C GLU A 283 10.27 -10.27 -25.02
N PRO A 284 11.17 -11.25 -25.27
CA PRO A 284 10.91 -12.36 -26.18
C PRO A 284 9.68 -13.19 -25.81
N CYS A 285 9.30 -13.23 -24.53
CA CYS A 285 8.14 -14.02 -24.13
C CYS A 285 6.81 -13.43 -24.60
N LEU A 286 6.73 -12.12 -24.83
CA LEU A 286 5.52 -11.41 -25.24
C LEU A 286 5.36 -11.28 -26.76
N ASN A 287 6.03 -12.16 -27.52
CA ASN A 287 5.92 -12.18 -28.98
C ASN A 287 4.46 -12.39 -29.42
N GLY A 288 3.94 -11.48 -30.25
CA GLY A 288 2.58 -11.53 -30.77
C GLY A 288 1.48 -11.12 -29.80
N THR A 289 1.80 -10.50 -28.65
CA THR A 289 0.80 -10.05 -27.65
C THR A 289 1.16 -8.70 -27.04
N LEU A 290 0.17 -7.94 -26.54
CA LEU A 290 0.39 -6.74 -25.72
C LEU A 290 0.22 -7.08 -24.22
N VAL A 291 0.89 -6.31 -23.36
CA VAL A 291 0.81 -6.43 -21.90
C VAL A 291 0.21 -5.16 -21.30
N GLN A 292 -0.46 -5.30 -20.16
CA GLN A 292 -1.00 -4.17 -19.41
C GLN A 292 0.13 -3.29 -18.86
N ALA A 293 -0.07 -1.97 -18.87
CA ALA A 293 0.90 -0.97 -18.47
C ALA A 293 1.01 -0.75 -16.95
N ASP A 294 1.07 -1.86 -16.19
CA ASP A 294 1.28 -1.83 -14.74
C ASP A 294 2.70 -1.40 -14.37
N VAL A 295 2.90 -0.92 -13.15
CA VAL A 295 4.20 -0.45 -12.65
C VAL A 295 5.26 -1.56 -12.75
N THR A 296 4.90 -2.79 -12.38
CA THR A 296 5.76 -3.99 -12.47
C THR A 296 6.22 -4.28 -13.89
N ASN A 297 5.29 -4.26 -14.85
CA ASN A 297 5.58 -4.51 -16.26
C ASN A 297 6.44 -3.39 -16.84
N LYS A 298 6.10 -2.12 -16.55
CA LYS A 298 6.89 -0.96 -17.02
C LYS A 298 8.32 -1.01 -16.52
N ASP A 299 8.53 -1.31 -15.24
CA ASP A 299 9.88 -1.44 -14.67
C ASP A 299 10.65 -2.62 -15.27
N HIS A 300 9.98 -3.75 -15.51
CA HIS A 300 10.57 -4.89 -16.22
C HIS A 300 11.06 -4.52 -17.63
N PHE A 301 10.25 -3.76 -18.39
CA PHE A 301 10.67 -3.30 -19.71
C PHE A 301 11.82 -2.29 -19.63
N ARG A 302 11.87 -1.41 -18.63
CA ARG A 302 12.99 -0.48 -18.41
C ARG A 302 14.33 -1.20 -18.27
N GLU A 303 14.38 -2.27 -17.47
CA GLU A 303 15.58 -3.09 -17.30
C GLU A 303 16.07 -3.73 -18.61
N HIS A 304 15.16 -4.04 -19.54
CA HIS A 304 15.48 -4.62 -20.85
C HIS A 304 15.85 -3.55 -21.88
N LEU A 305 15.28 -2.35 -21.80
CA LEU A 305 15.65 -1.21 -22.65
C LEU A 305 17.12 -0.82 -22.49
N ASP A 306 17.66 -0.91 -21.27
CA ASP A 306 19.07 -0.61 -21.00
C ASP A 306 20.05 -1.58 -21.68
N LYS A 307 19.58 -2.80 -21.99
CA LYS A 307 20.36 -3.86 -22.65
C LYS A 307 20.35 -3.75 -24.18
N LEU A 308 19.56 -2.84 -24.76
CA LEU A 308 19.49 -2.67 -26.22
C LEU A 308 20.78 -2.08 -26.78
N PHE A 309 21.26 -2.61 -27.91
CA PHE A 309 22.45 -2.12 -28.60
C PHE A 309 22.17 -1.88 -30.09
N ALA A 310 22.75 -0.80 -30.61
CA ALA A 310 22.59 -0.37 -32.00
C ALA A 310 23.47 -1.20 -32.95
N GLN A 311 22.87 -1.86 -33.94
CA GLN A 311 23.55 -2.63 -34.99
C GLN A 311 22.69 -2.79 -36.25
N GLY A 312 23.33 -2.98 -37.41
CA GLY A 312 22.65 -3.27 -38.68
C GLY A 312 21.95 -2.06 -39.33
N ILE A 313 21.08 -2.34 -40.29
CA ILE A 313 20.27 -1.38 -41.06
C ILE A 313 18.82 -1.42 -40.60
N GLY A 314 18.14 -0.28 -40.44
CA GLY A 314 16.73 -0.25 -40.00
C GLY A 314 15.72 -0.53 -41.13
N MET A 315 14.97 -1.64 -41.03
CA MET A 315 13.85 -1.96 -41.94
C MET A 315 12.49 -1.59 -41.34
N LEU A 316 12.04 -0.34 -41.60
CA LEU A 316 10.79 0.19 -41.05
C LEU A 316 9.53 -0.43 -41.68
N ASP A 317 9.58 -0.89 -42.93
CA ASP A 317 8.47 -1.56 -43.62
C ASP A 317 8.02 -2.85 -42.94
N VAL A 318 8.99 -3.67 -42.53
CA VAL A 318 8.75 -4.93 -41.82
C VAL A 318 8.19 -4.63 -40.42
N ALA A 319 8.75 -3.63 -39.73
CA ALA A 319 8.32 -3.22 -38.40
C ALA A 319 6.88 -2.67 -38.38
N LEU A 320 6.54 -1.79 -39.33
CA LEU A 320 5.17 -1.26 -39.45
C LEU A 320 4.17 -2.37 -39.77
N THR A 321 4.53 -3.31 -40.65
CA THR A 321 3.66 -4.43 -41.00
C THR A 321 3.35 -5.32 -39.79
N GLU A 322 4.36 -5.62 -38.97
CA GLU A 322 4.18 -6.39 -37.73
C GLU A 322 3.32 -5.62 -36.72
N ALA A 323 3.58 -4.32 -36.52
CA ALA A 323 2.81 -3.50 -35.58
C ALA A 323 1.31 -3.45 -35.94
N PHE A 324 0.97 -3.30 -37.22
CA PHE A 324 -0.41 -3.35 -37.67
C PHE A 324 -1.05 -4.73 -37.51
N SER A 325 -0.31 -5.81 -37.78
CA SER A 325 -0.82 -7.16 -37.54
C SER A 325 -1.11 -7.38 -36.06
N LEU A 326 -0.17 -7.02 -35.19
CA LEU A 326 -0.30 -7.17 -33.75
C LEU A 326 -1.50 -6.42 -33.18
N LEU A 327 -1.70 -5.15 -33.58
CA LEU A 327 -2.84 -4.35 -33.14
C LEU A 327 -4.18 -4.90 -33.63
N ARG A 328 -4.24 -5.41 -34.87
CA ARG A 328 -5.45 -6.03 -35.41
C ARG A 328 -5.78 -7.33 -34.69
N ASP A 329 -4.80 -8.22 -34.57
CA ASP A 329 -4.98 -9.54 -33.96
C ASP A 329 -5.40 -9.38 -32.49
N PHE A 330 -4.80 -8.41 -31.78
CA PHE A 330 -5.17 -8.10 -30.40
C PHE A 330 -6.61 -7.56 -30.27
N ASN A 331 -7.04 -6.68 -31.18
CA ASN A 331 -8.41 -6.17 -31.22
C ASN A 331 -9.42 -7.30 -31.50
N GLU A 332 -9.11 -8.23 -32.42
CA GLU A 332 -9.99 -9.38 -32.72
C GLU A 332 -10.16 -10.33 -31.53
N THR A 333 -9.14 -10.48 -30.68
CA THR A 333 -9.25 -11.31 -29.47
C THR A 333 -10.10 -10.68 -28.37
N GLY A 334 -10.42 -9.39 -28.44
CA GLY A 334 -11.12 -8.65 -27.38
C GLY A 334 -10.36 -8.65 -26.05
N ARG A 335 -9.03 -8.81 -26.07
CA ARG A 335 -8.18 -8.75 -24.87
C ARG A 335 -7.66 -7.34 -24.58
N GLY A 336 -7.69 -6.46 -25.59
CA GLY A 336 -7.19 -5.10 -25.47
C GLY A 336 -8.11 -4.12 -24.76
N SER A 337 -7.76 -2.85 -24.85
CA SER A 337 -8.63 -1.75 -24.41
C SER A 337 -9.88 -1.61 -25.28
N ASP A 338 -9.87 -2.14 -26.51
CA ASP A 338 -10.91 -1.99 -27.56
C ASP A 338 -11.28 -0.51 -27.77
N CYS A 339 -10.32 0.39 -27.55
CA CYS A 339 -10.52 1.82 -27.58
C CYS A 339 -9.59 2.50 -28.59
N SER A 340 -8.61 3.28 -28.14
CA SER A 340 -7.68 3.96 -29.05
C SER A 340 -6.51 3.05 -29.40
N GLN A 341 -6.11 2.99 -30.67
CA GLN A 341 -4.91 2.28 -31.11
C GLN A 341 -3.87 3.25 -31.64
N ALA A 342 -2.62 3.10 -31.18
CA ALA A 342 -1.53 3.99 -31.58
C ALA A 342 -0.23 3.23 -31.86
N ILE A 343 0.52 3.71 -32.84
CA ILE A 343 1.90 3.29 -33.11
C ILE A 343 2.80 4.49 -32.82
N MET A 344 3.74 4.31 -31.90
CA MET A 344 4.74 5.32 -31.56
C MET A 344 6.08 4.91 -32.18
N LEU A 345 6.59 5.71 -33.12
CA LEU A 345 7.81 5.41 -33.86
C LEU A 345 8.96 6.29 -33.37
N VAL A 346 9.99 5.69 -32.78
CA VAL A 346 11.19 6.38 -32.30
C VAL A 346 12.36 6.06 -33.22
N THR A 347 12.77 7.02 -34.04
CA THR A 347 13.81 6.84 -35.07
C THR A 347 14.58 8.14 -35.33
N ASP A 348 15.76 8.05 -35.92
CA ASP A 348 16.51 9.22 -36.42
C ASP A 348 16.16 9.60 -37.87
N GLY A 349 15.31 8.83 -38.55
CA GLY A 349 14.78 9.20 -39.86
C GLY A 349 14.06 8.08 -40.60
N ALA A 350 13.35 8.45 -41.67
CA ALA A 350 12.73 7.49 -42.60
C ALA A 350 13.09 7.83 -44.05
N VAL A 351 13.49 6.80 -44.80
CA VAL A 351 13.93 6.94 -46.20
C VAL A 351 12.75 7.20 -47.15
N ASP A 352 11.59 6.60 -46.86
CA ASP A 352 10.37 6.67 -47.68
C ASP A 352 9.13 7.00 -46.82
N THR A 353 8.00 7.25 -47.47
CA THR A 353 6.70 7.59 -46.88
C THR A 353 5.80 6.37 -46.61
N TYR A 354 6.16 5.19 -47.12
CA TYR A 354 5.49 3.89 -46.85
C TYR A 354 3.96 3.89 -47.07
N ASP A 355 3.47 4.69 -48.03
CA ASP A 355 2.07 4.87 -48.38
C ASP A 355 1.33 3.55 -48.69
N ALA A 356 2.00 2.60 -49.36
CA ALA A 356 1.45 1.29 -49.68
C ALA A 356 1.03 0.48 -48.44
N ILE A 357 1.74 0.64 -47.32
CA ILE A 357 1.43 -0.05 -46.05
C ILE A 357 0.19 0.58 -45.42
N PHE A 358 0.13 1.90 -45.35
CA PHE A 358 -1.03 2.61 -44.79
C PHE A 358 -2.30 2.39 -45.62
N ALA A 359 -2.17 2.37 -46.95
CA ALA A 359 -3.26 2.05 -47.86
C ALA A 359 -3.82 0.62 -47.63
N LYS A 360 -2.97 -0.33 -47.24
CA LYS A 360 -3.36 -1.72 -47.01
C LYS A 360 -3.97 -1.96 -45.63
N TYR A 361 -3.40 -1.36 -44.58
CA TYR A 361 -3.75 -1.70 -43.19
C TYR A 361 -4.62 -0.65 -42.47
N ASN A 362 -4.54 0.64 -42.83
CA ASN A 362 -5.17 1.71 -42.04
C ASN A 362 -6.21 2.54 -42.82
N TRP A 363 -6.08 2.68 -44.15
CA TRP A 363 -7.00 3.49 -44.96
C TRP A 363 -8.20 2.69 -45.48
N PRO A 364 -9.40 3.31 -45.62
CA PRO A 364 -9.70 4.75 -45.49
C PRO A 364 -10.03 5.23 -44.07
N ASP A 365 -10.32 4.33 -43.13
CA ASP A 365 -10.89 4.69 -41.82
C ASP A 365 -9.91 5.40 -40.87
N ARG A 366 -8.58 5.19 -41.05
CA ARG A 366 -7.50 5.79 -40.24
C ARG A 366 -7.71 5.57 -38.74
N LYS A 367 -8.02 4.33 -38.36
CA LYS A 367 -8.31 3.93 -36.97
C LYS A 367 -7.08 3.97 -36.08
N VAL A 368 -5.92 3.62 -36.63
CA VAL A 368 -4.64 3.61 -35.90
C VAL A 368 -3.94 4.95 -36.09
N ARG A 369 -3.60 5.62 -34.99
CA ARG A 369 -2.86 6.89 -34.98
C ARG A 369 -1.36 6.65 -34.96
N ILE A 370 -0.58 7.47 -35.68
CA ILE A 370 0.87 7.29 -35.81
C ILE A 370 1.62 8.51 -35.26
N PHE A 371 2.47 8.29 -34.27
CA PHE A 371 3.26 9.32 -33.60
C PHE A 371 4.76 9.10 -33.84
N PRO A 372 5.34 9.72 -34.88
CA PRO A 372 6.77 9.68 -35.12
C PRO A 372 7.52 10.72 -34.27
N TYR A 373 8.48 10.22 -33.49
CA TYR A 373 9.46 10.96 -32.71
C TYR A 373 10.81 10.92 -33.44
N LEU A 374 11.22 12.06 -34.00
CA LEU A 374 12.50 12.21 -34.66
C LEU A 374 13.60 12.49 -33.64
N ILE A 375 14.57 11.59 -33.52
CA ILE A 375 15.71 11.72 -32.60
C ILE A 375 16.90 12.37 -33.28
N GLY A 376 17.30 13.54 -32.79
CA GLY A 376 18.48 14.26 -33.24
C GLY A 376 18.18 15.58 -33.94
N ARG A 377 19.25 16.31 -34.23
CA ARG A 377 19.18 17.68 -34.80
C ARG A 377 19.06 17.70 -36.33
N GLU A 378 19.30 16.56 -36.97
CA GLU A 378 19.30 16.46 -38.43
C GLU A 378 17.86 16.41 -38.97
N SER A 379 17.53 17.30 -39.91
CA SER A 379 16.17 17.48 -40.43
C SER A 379 15.92 16.81 -41.79
N ALA A 380 16.91 16.13 -42.36
CA ALA A 380 16.85 15.61 -43.74
C ALA A 380 15.68 14.65 -43.97
N PHE A 381 15.22 13.95 -42.93
CA PHE A 381 14.13 12.97 -43.00
C PHE A 381 12.86 13.39 -42.23
N ALA A 382 12.81 14.64 -41.76
CA ALA A 382 11.69 15.15 -40.97
C ALA A 382 10.39 15.26 -41.79
N GLU A 383 10.48 15.62 -43.08
CA GLU A 383 9.30 15.78 -43.95
C GLU A 383 8.54 14.46 -44.15
N ASN A 384 9.27 13.36 -44.37
CA ASN A 384 8.66 12.03 -44.54
C ASN A 384 7.91 11.60 -43.28
N LEU A 385 8.54 11.72 -42.11
CA LEU A 385 7.92 11.39 -40.82
C LEU A 385 6.72 12.30 -40.52
N LYS A 386 6.85 13.60 -40.79
CA LYS A 386 5.73 14.55 -40.65
C LYS A 386 4.56 14.14 -41.53
N TRP A 387 4.81 13.78 -42.78
CA TRP A 387 3.77 13.30 -43.70
C TRP A 387 3.05 12.06 -43.15
N MET A 388 3.79 11.08 -42.61
CA MET A 388 3.20 9.88 -42.00
C MET A 388 2.27 10.21 -40.83
N ALA A 389 2.66 11.15 -39.98
CA ALA A 389 1.83 11.63 -38.87
C ALA A 389 0.53 12.26 -39.38
N CYS A 390 0.64 13.22 -40.31
CA CYS A 390 -0.52 13.95 -40.88
C CYS A 390 -1.49 13.00 -41.60
N ALA A 391 -0.96 12.04 -42.36
CA ALA A 391 -1.78 11.11 -43.13
C ALA A 391 -2.58 10.15 -42.24
N ASN A 392 -2.13 9.90 -41.01
CA ASN A 392 -2.71 8.94 -40.07
C ASN A 392 -3.20 9.61 -38.76
N LYS A 393 -3.63 10.88 -38.81
CA LYS A 393 -4.23 11.61 -37.67
C LYS A 393 -3.38 11.62 -36.38
N GLY A 394 -2.06 11.57 -36.52
CA GLY A 394 -1.13 11.62 -35.40
C GLY A 394 -0.42 12.97 -35.28
N TYR A 395 0.73 12.97 -34.63
CA TYR A 395 1.51 14.18 -34.37
C TYR A 395 3.01 13.91 -34.51
N PHE A 396 3.71 14.80 -35.21
CA PHE A 396 5.16 14.74 -35.40
C PHE A 396 5.87 15.63 -34.37
N THR A 397 6.87 15.06 -33.71
CA THR A 397 7.72 15.77 -32.75
C THR A 397 9.20 15.50 -33.03
N GLN A 398 10.04 16.50 -32.75
CA GLN A 398 11.48 16.40 -32.90
C GLN A 398 12.16 16.59 -31.55
N ILE A 399 12.95 15.60 -31.14
CA ILE A 399 13.66 15.58 -29.86
C ILE A 399 15.15 15.72 -30.13
N SER A 400 15.70 16.88 -29.80
CA SER A 400 17.11 17.19 -30.04
C SER A 400 17.99 16.89 -28.83
N THR A 401 17.45 17.05 -27.62
CA THR A 401 18.20 16.88 -26.36
C THR A 401 17.40 16.06 -25.34
N LEU A 402 18.07 15.60 -24.28
CA LEU A 402 17.42 14.88 -23.18
C LEU A 402 16.43 15.75 -22.39
N ALA A 403 16.64 17.07 -22.34
CA ALA A 403 15.75 18.00 -21.65
C ALA A 403 14.42 18.17 -22.40
N ASP A 404 14.45 18.12 -23.73
CA ASP A 404 13.27 18.31 -24.58
C ASP A 404 12.32 17.09 -24.55
N VAL A 405 12.77 15.94 -24.03
CA VAL A 405 12.02 14.67 -24.07
C VAL A 405 10.67 14.81 -23.37
N GLN A 406 10.65 15.34 -22.15
CA GLN A 406 9.45 15.34 -21.32
C GLN A 406 8.33 16.17 -21.94
N GLU A 407 8.63 17.38 -22.42
CA GLU A 407 7.64 18.27 -23.01
C GLU A 407 7.09 17.72 -24.34
N ASN A 408 7.98 17.26 -25.23
CA ASN A 408 7.58 16.76 -26.54
C ASN A 408 6.79 15.45 -26.49
N VAL A 409 7.04 14.59 -25.50
CA VAL A 409 6.25 13.36 -25.32
C VAL A 409 4.84 13.69 -24.84
N MET A 410 4.60 14.76 -24.09
CA MET A 410 3.25 15.06 -23.60
C MET A 410 2.27 15.54 -24.67
N GLU A 411 2.77 16.04 -25.81
CA GLU A 411 1.95 16.58 -26.90
C GLU A 411 0.97 15.55 -27.51
N TYR A 412 1.31 14.26 -27.49
CA TYR A 412 0.39 13.25 -28.03
C TYR A 412 -0.91 13.15 -27.21
N LEU A 413 -0.87 13.47 -25.91
CA LEU A 413 -2.07 13.46 -25.05
C LEU A 413 -3.09 14.48 -25.54
N HIS A 414 -2.65 15.67 -25.99
CA HIS A 414 -3.54 16.68 -26.57
C HIS A 414 -4.26 16.15 -27.81
N VAL A 415 -3.55 15.44 -28.69
CA VAL A 415 -4.14 14.85 -29.88
C VAL A 415 -5.15 13.75 -29.55
N LEU A 416 -4.86 12.90 -28.58
CA LEU A 416 -5.79 11.85 -28.13
C LEU A 416 -7.02 12.40 -27.39
N SER A 417 -6.92 13.59 -26.80
CA SER A 417 -8.05 14.23 -26.11
C SER A 417 -9.08 14.86 -27.06
N ARG A 418 -8.71 15.15 -28.32
CA ARG A 418 -9.56 15.87 -29.29
C ARG A 418 -10.96 15.29 -29.47
N PRO A 419 -11.17 13.96 -29.68
CA PRO A 419 -12.51 13.40 -29.85
C PRO A 419 -13.39 13.67 -28.62
N LYS A 420 -12.85 13.40 -27.42
CA LYS A 420 -13.54 13.62 -26.14
C LYS A 420 -13.94 15.08 -25.95
N VAL A 421 -13.09 16.01 -26.37
CA VAL A 421 -13.38 17.46 -26.32
C VAL A 421 -14.55 17.84 -27.23
N ILE A 422 -14.58 17.29 -28.46
CA ILE A 422 -15.62 17.60 -29.45
C ILE A 422 -16.99 17.07 -29.00
N ASP A 423 -17.03 15.91 -28.37
CA ASP A 423 -18.23 15.29 -27.79
C ASP A 423 -18.73 16.00 -26.52
N GLN A 424 -17.94 16.93 -25.96
CA GLN A 424 -18.25 17.67 -24.73
C GLN A 424 -18.59 16.76 -23.54
N GLU A 425 -17.89 15.63 -23.42
CA GLU A 425 -18.16 14.65 -22.36
C GLU A 425 -17.23 14.83 -21.15
N HIS A 426 -17.82 15.25 -20.03
CA HIS A 426 -17.13 15.45 -18.76
C HIS A 426 -17.17 14.19 -17.90
N ASP A 427 -16.52 13.14 -18.38
CA ASP A 427 -16.42 11.87 -17.64
C ASP A 427 -15.72 12.07 -16.29
N THR A 428 -16.34 11.53 -15.24
CA THR A 428 -15.74 11.48 -13.91
C THR A 428 -14.81 10.30 -13.79
N VAL A 429 -13.53 10.59 -13.58
CA VAL A 429 -12.49 9.56 -13.44
C VAL A 429 -12.05 9.50 -11.99
N TRP A 430 -11.90 8.28 -11.48
CA TRP A 430 -11.39 8.02 -10.13
C TRP A 430 -10.08 7.25 -10.24
N THR A 431 -9.03 7.75 -9.61
CA THR A 431 -7.75 7.06 -9.58
C THR A 431 -7.74 5.94 -8.56
N GLU A 432 -6.85 4.97 -8.74
CA GLU A 432 -6.46 4.04 -7.69
C GLU A 432 -5.79 4.76 -6.49
N ALA A 433 -5.61 4.02 -5.38
CA ALA A 433 -4.99 4.57 -4.17
C ALA A 433 -3.52 4.95 -4.42
N TYR A 434 -3.18 6.20 -4.15
CA TYR A 434 -1.79 6.67 -4.20
C TYR A 434 -1.45 7.56 -3.00
N ILE A 435 -0.15 7.75 -2.77
CA ILE A 435 0.39 8.68 -1.79
C ILE A 435 0.89 9.92 -2.55
N ASP A 436 0.37 11.09 -2.21
CA ASP A 436 0.91 12.35 -2.73
C ASP A 436 2.25 12.66 -2.06
N SER A 437 3.32 12.63 -2.86
CA SER A 437 4.69 12.86 -2.42
C SER A 437 5.11 14.33 -2.49
N THR A 438 4.26 15.21 -3.02
CA THR A 438 4.66 16.56 -3.45
C THR A 438 4.18 17.67 -2.56
N LEU A 439 3.25 17.35 -1.67
CA LEU A 439 2.95 18.17 -0.52
C LEU A 439 4.10 18.07 0.50
N PRO A 440 4.41 19.16 1.23
CA PRO A 440 5.33 19.15 2.38
C PRO A 440 5.02 18.09 3.46
N GLN A 441 3.89 17.39 3.33
CA GLN A 441 3.47 16.24 4.14
C GLN A 441 4.53 15.12 4.19
N ALA A 442 5.28 14.85 3.13
CA ALA A 442 6.23 13.72 3.12
C ALA A 442 7.49 13.94 3.98
N GLN A 443 7.83 15.19 4.32
CA GLN A 443 9.07 15.54 5.05
C GLN A 443 8.84 16.08 6.47
N LYS A 444 7.60 16.43 6.85
CA LYS A 444 7.29 17.16 8.09
C LYS A 444 6.17 16.58 8.97
N LEU A 445 5.78 15.33 8.77
CA LEU A 445 5.02 14.60 9.80
C LEU A 445 6.03 14.15 10.87
N ASP A 446 6.35 15.06 11.80
CA ASP A 446 7.18 14.80 12.99
C ASP A 446 6.43 13.92 14.03
N ASP A 447 5.14 13.67 13.83
CA ASP A 447 4.34 12.72 14.61
C ASP A 447 4.16 11.43 13.80
N GLY A 448 4.21 10.27 14.46
CA GLY A 448 4.19 8.91 13.87
C GLY A 448 3.00 8.51 12.96
N GLN A 449 2.23 9.46 12.45
CA GLN A 449 1.28 9.36 11.34
C GLN A 449 2.07 9.29 10.02
N GLY A 450 2.03 8.15 9.34
CA GLY A 450 2.68 8.01 8.03
C GLY A 450 1.98 8.83 6.95
N PRO A 451 2.54 8.94 5.74
CA PRO A 451 1.85 9.53 4.60
C PRO A 451 0.49 8.87 4.33
N VAL A 452 -0.50 9.69 4.00
CA VAL A 452 -1.90 9.29 3.85
C VAL A 452 -2.17 8.78 2.44
N LEU A 453 -2.84 7.63 2.33
CA LEU A 453 -3.36 7.13 1.04
C LEU A 453 -4.59 7.95 0.63
N MET A 454 -4.63 8.35 -0.63
CA MET A 454 -5.70 9.16 -1.21
C MET A 454 -6.13 8.60 -2.56
N THR A 455 -7.37 8.86 -2.95
CA THR A 455 -7.89 8.69 -4.31
C THR A 455 -8.37 10.04 -4.81
N THR A 456 -8.22 10.31 -6.11
CA THR A 456 -8.59 11.57 -6.70
C THR A 456 -9.77 11.38 -7.63
N VAL A 457 -10.76 12.26 -7.51
CA VAL A 457 -11.75 12.45 -8.58
C VAL A 457 -11.28 13.57 -9.49
N ALA A 458 -11.23 13.28 -10.79
CA ALA A 458 -10.77 14.20 -11.81
C ALA A 458 -11.79 14.34 -12.94
N MET A 459 -11.88 15.55 -13.49
CA MET A 459 -12.70 15.88 -14.66
C MET A 459 -11.92 16.77 -15.62
N PRO A 460 -11.98 16.52 -16.94
CA PRO A 460 -11.34 17.38 -17.93
C PRO A 460 -12.09 18.71 -18.09
N VAL A 461 -11.37 19.76 -18.49
CA VAL A 461 -11.90 21.09 -18.78
C VAL A 461 -11.58 21.46 -20.22
N PHE A 462 -12.59 21.89 -20.97
CA PHE A 462 -12.48 22.12 -22.41
C PHE A 462 -12.68 23.57 -22.81
N SER A 463 -12.14 23.96 -23.96
CA SER A 463 -12.44 25.26 -24.56
C SER A 463 -13.82 25.20 -25.24
N THR A 464 -14.78 25.98 -24.73
CA THR A 464 -16.15 26.06 -25.27
C THR A 464 -16.31 27.14 -26.35
N LYS A 465 -15.21 27.77 -26.79
CA LYS A 465 -15.25 28.81 -27.84
C LYS A 465 -15.61 28.18 -29.19
N ASN A 466 -16.54 28.80 -29.92
CA ASN A 466 -17.01 28.28 -31.22
C ASN A 466 -15.87 28.14 -32.25
N GLU A 467 -14.85 29.00 -32.19
CA GLU A 467 -13.70 28.99 -33.11
C GLU A 467 -12.76 27.81 -32.90
N THR A 468 -12.63 27.34 -31.65
CA THR A 468 -11.70 26.27 -31.25
C THR A 468 -12.35 24.90 -31.15
N ARG A 469 -13.67 24.82 -31.38
CA ARG A 469 -14.45 23.58 -31.26
C ARG A 469 -13.89 22.43 -32.12
N ASN A 470 -13.59 22.69 -33.39
CA ASN A 470 -13.07 21.66 -34.31
C ASN A 470 -11.61 21.27 -34.03
N HIS A 471 -10.89 22.11 -33.26
CA HIS A 471 -9.52 21.85 -32.84
C HIS A 471 -9.46 20.97 -31.58
N GLY A 472 -10.56 20.90 -30.81
CA GLY A 472 -10.67 20.04 -29.63
C GLY A 472 -9.64 20.40 -28.55
N ILE A 473 -9.59 21.66 -28.12
CA ILE A 473 -8.57 22.15 -27.18
C ILE A 473 -8.93 21.78 -25.73
N LEU A 474 -8.07 20.97 -25.10
CA LEU A 474 -8.05 20.72 -23.67
C LEU A 474 -7.40 21.91 -22.93
N LEU A 475 -8.11 22.52 -21.99
CA LEU A 475 -7.56 23.59 -21.14
C LEU A 475 -6.76 23.01 -19.96
N GLY A 476 -7.23 21.89 -19.42
CA GLY A 476 -6.63 21.26 -18.25
C GLY A 476 -7.56 20.23 -17.62
N VAL A 477 -7.26 19.85 -16.39
CA VAL A 477 -8.03 18.89 -15.59
C VAL A 477 -8.19 19.47 -14.20
N VAL A 478 -9.42 19.45 -13.67
CA VAL A 478 -9.68 19.75 -12.26
C VAL A 478 -9.71 18.46 -11.46
N GLY A 479 -9.26 18.53 -10.21
CA GLY A 479 -9.29 17.38 -9.31
C GLY A 479 -9.43 17.74 -7.84
N THR A 480 -9.93 16.79 -7.07
CA THR A 480 -9.90 16.83 -5.60
C THR A 480 -9.52 15.49 -5.01
N ASP A 481 -8.72 15.53 -3.96
CA ASP A 481 -8.23 14.35 -3.26
C ASP A 481 -9.17 13.97 -2.12
N VAL A 482 -9.51 12.68 -2.06
CA VAL A 482 -10.30 12.04 -1.02
C VAL A 482 -9.39 11.07 -0.26
N PRO A 483 -9.07 11.35 1.01
CA PRO A 483 -8.31 10.41 1.84
C PRO A 483 -9.05 9.10 2.04
N VAL A 484 -8.31 8.00 1.99
CA VAL A 484 -8.85 6.69 2.33
C VAL A 484 -9.32 6.63 3.80
N SER A 485 -8.76 7.46 4.68
CA SER A 485 -9.23 7.60 6.07
C SER A 485 -10.67 8.13 6.16
N GLU A 486 -11.11 8.98 5.23
CA GLU A 486 -12.50 9.45 5.16
C GLU A 486 -13.45 8.29 4.80
N LEU A 487 -13.02 7.40 3.89
CA LEU A 487 -13.77 6.18 3.58
C LEU A 487 -13.88 5.27 4.80
N LEU A 488 -12.79 5.10 5.55
CA LEU A 488 -12.78 4.27 6.76
C LEU A 488 -13.69 4.83 7.87
N LYS A 489 -13.85 6.15 7.97
CA LYS A 489 -14.78 6.80 8.92
C LYS A 489 -16.24 6.46 8.65
N THR A 490 -16.62 6.17 7.39
CA THR A 490 -18.00 5.73 7.06
C THR A 490 -18.30 4.29 7.43
N ILE A 491 -17.27 3.48 7.72
CA ILE A 491 -17.41 2.06 8.00
C ILE A 491 -17.58 1.85 9.53
N PRO A 492 -18.78 1.48 10.02
CA PRO A 492 -19.04 1.31 11.44
C PRO A 492 -18.41 0.03 11.97
N LYS A 493 -17.25 0.15 12.62
CA LYS A 493 -16.46 -0.99 13.13
C LYS A 493 -17.22 -1.84 14.15
N HIS A 494 -17.99 -1.19 15.03
CA HIS A 494 -18.81 -1.89 16.02
C HIS A 494 -19.87 -2.82 15.39
N LYS A 495 -20.28 -2.61 14.13
CA LYS A 495 -21.22 -3.48 13.41
C LYS A 495 -20.55 -4.66 12.71
N LEU A 496 -19.26 -4.55 12.35
CA LEU A 496 -18.53 -5.61 11.65
C LEU A 496 -18.12 -6.77 12.58
N GLY A 497 -17.99 -6.49 13.88
CA GLY A 497 -17.53 -7.47 14.87
C GLY A 497 -16.00 -7.57 14.92
N ILE A 498 -15.49 -8.50 15.75
CA ILE A 498 -14.10 -8.51 16.20
C ILE A 498 -13.09 -8.79 15.06
N HIS A 499 -13.44 -9.73 14.20
CA HIS A 499 -12.66 -10.14 13.04
C HIS A 499 -13.20 -9.57 11.72
N GLY A 500 -14.31 -8.83 11.77
CA GLY A 500 -14.93 -8.28 10.57
C GLY A 500 -14.20 -7.04 10.07
N TYR A 501 -14.13 -6.90 8.76
CA TYR A 501 -13.53 -5.74 8.11
C TYR A 501 -14.27 -5.44 6.80
N ALA A 502 -14.16 -4.19 6.36
CA ALA A 502 -14.59 -3.77 5.04
C ALA A 502 -13.35 -3.48 4.19
N PHE A 503 -13.49 -3.68 2.90
CA PHE A 503 -12.46 -3.40 1.91
C PHE A 503 -13.11 -2.95 0.61
N ALA A 504 -12.40 -2.17 -0.18
CA ALA A 504 -12.89 -1.68 -1.46
C ALA A 504 -11.86 -1.95 -2.55
N ILE A 505 -12.34 -2.26 -3.76
CA ILE A 505 -11.50 -2.54 -4.92
C ILE A 505 -11.92 -1.70 -6.13
N THR A 506 -10.98 -1.52 -7.07
CA THR A 506 -11.22 -0.89 -8.37
C THR A 506 -11.74 -1.88 -9.42
N ASN A 507 -12.08 -1.38 -10.61
CA ASN A 507 -12.43 -2.17 -11.79
C ASN A 507 -11.29 -3.07 -12.31
N ASN A 508 -10.05 -2.81 -11.91
CA ASN A 508 -8.89 -3.64 -12.23
C ASN A 508 -8.59 -4.69 -11.14
N GLY A 509 -9.30 -4.64 -10.00
CA GLY A 509 -9.06 -5.52 -8.85
C GLY A 509 -8.01 -5.00 -7.87
N TYR A 510 -7.51 -3.77 -8.08
CA TYR A 510 -6.59 -3.12 -7.14
C TYR A 510 -7.32 -2.70 -5.88
N ILE A 511 -6.64 -2.85 -4.75
CA ILE A 511 -7.18 -2.53 -3.44
C ILE A 511 -7.14 -1.01 -3.24
N LEU A 512 -8.31 -0.42 -2.98
CA LEU A 512 -8.42 0.97 -2.51
C LEU A 512 -8.17 1.04 -1.00
N THR A 513 -8.78 0.12 -0.24
CA THR A 513 -8.58 -0.02 1.21
C THR A 513 -8.74 -1.47 1.64
N HIS A 514 -7.82 -1.95 2.49
CA HIS A 514 -7.86 -3.27 3.10
C HIS A 514 -6.97 -3.27 4.36
N PRO A 515 -7.35 -3.95 5.47
CA PRO A 515 -6.55 -3.96 6.70
C PRO A 515 -5.11 -4.48 6.53
N ASP A 516 -4.91 -5.41 5.60
CA ASP A 516 -3.60 -6.04 5.35
C ASP A 516 -2.79 -5.36 4.22
N LEU A 517 -3.27 -4.21 3.69
CA LEU A 517 -2.52 -3.40 2.72
C LEU A 517 -1.40 -2.63 3.45
N ARG A 518 -0.13 -2.85 3.06
CA ARG A 518 1.05 -2.23 3.69
C ARG A 518 1.82 -1.38 2.68
N PRO A 519 1.44 -0.10 2.50
CA PRO A 519 2.04 0.76 1.49
C PRO A 519 3.45 1.27 1.85
N LEU A 520 3.80 1.24 3.13
CA LEU A 520 5.04 1.78 3.68
C LEU A 520 5.97 0.69 4.22
N TYR A 521 7.26 0.99 4.28
CA TYR A 521 8.31 0.12 4.81
C TYR A 521 9.43 0.89 5.52
N GLY A 522 10.17 0.20 6.39
CA GLY A 522 11.30 0.75 7.15
C GLY A 522 10.86 1.30 8.51
N ASP A 523 11.58 0.87 9.56
CA ASP A 523 11.35 1.35 10.92
C ASP A 523 11.87 2.80 11.06
N GLY A 524 11.02 3.69 11.58
CA GLY A 524 11.31 5.12 11.75
C GLY A 524 10.98 5.96 10.51
N LYS A 525 11.84 5.94 9.48
CA LYS A 525 11.62 6.71 8.24
C LYS A 525 10.79 5.89 7.25
N LYS A 526 9.48 5.78 7.48
CA LYS A 526 8.52 5.05 6.65
C LYS A 526 8.64 5.44 5.16
N ARG A 527 9.34 4.64 4.35
CA ARG A 527 9.50 4.82 2.90
C ARG A 527 8.35 4.14 2.15
N ARG A 528 8.01 4.65 0.97
CA ARG A 528 6.97 4.09 0.09
C ARG A 528 7.50 2.87 -0.66
N LYS A 529 6.76 1.75 -0.63
CA LYS A 529 7.06 0.60 -1.49
C LYS A 529 6.79 0.97 -2.96
N PRO A 530 7.61 0.54 -3.93
CA PRO A 530 7.42 0.86 -5.34
C PRO A 530 6.02 0.52 -5.90
N ASN A 531 5.51 -0.69 -5.61
CA ASN A 531 4.29 -1.25 -6.22
C ASN A 531 3.03 -1.21 -5.32
N TYR A 532 3.05 -0.40 -4.27
CA TYR A 532 1.92 -0.31 -3.31
C TYR A 532 0.57 0.09 -3.93
N SER A 533 0.55 0.83 -5.04
CA SER A 533 -0.68 1.31 -5.69
C SER A 533 -1.33 0.26 -6.60
N SER A 534 -0.61 -0.81 -6.96
CA SER A 534 -1.06 -1.87 -7.86
C SER A 534 -1.19 -3.23 -7.16
N VAL A 535 -1.40 -3.23 -5.84
CA VAL A 535 -1.64 -4.45 -5.06
C VAL A 535 -3.06 -4.95 -5.35
N ASP A 536 -3.17 -6.19 -5.83
CA ASP A 536 -4.43 -6.84 -6.18
C ASP A 536 -5.05 -7.56 -4.97
N LEU A 537 -6.38 -7.70 -4.96
CA LEU A 537 -7.11 -8.50 -3.97
C LEU A 537 -6.56 -9.94 -3.86
N SER A 538 -6.17 -10.61 -4.96
CA SER A 538 -5.65 -11.99 -4.86
C SER A 538 -4.31 -12.08 -4.10
N GLU A 539 -3.56 -10.99 -3.99
CA GLU A 539 -2.28 -10.95 -3.27
C GLU A 539 -2.48 -10.82 -1.76
N VAL A 540 -3.69 -10.46 -1.32
CA VAL A 540 -4.03 -10.31 0.08
C VAL A 540 -4.96 -11.43 0.53
N GLU A 541 -5.99 -11.73 -0.27
CA GLU A 541 -6.96 -12.80 -0.06
C GLU A 541 -6.59 -14.05 -0.88
N TRP A 542 -5.36 -14.53 -0.68
CA TRP A 542 -4.73 -15.60 -1.47
C TRP A 542 -5.41 -16.98 -1.38
N GLU A 543 -6.37 -17.17 -0.47
CA GLU A 543 -7.17 -18.40 -0.38
C GLU A 543 -8.24 -18.49 -1.49
N ASP A 544 -8.59 -17.38 -2.16
CA ASP A 544 -9.45 -17.35 -3.35
C ASP A 544 -8.68 -17.80 -4.62
N LYS A 545 -8.32 -19.08 -4.68
CA LYS A 545 -7.47 -19.64 -5.75
C LYS A 545 -8.08 -19.53 -7.16
N ASP A 546 -9.40 -19.48 -7.26
CA ASP A 546 -10.14 -19.39 -8.53
C ASP A 546 -10.54 -17.94 -8.86
N ASP A 547 -10.08 -16.96 -8.08
CA ASP A 547 -10.43 -15.54 -8.19
C ASP A 547 -11.95 -15.30 -8.27
N MET A 548 -12.78 -16.14 -7.63
CA MET A 548 -14.25 -16.04 -7.75
C MET A 548 -14.79 -14.75 -7.13
N LEU A 549 -14.32 -14.43 -5.91
CA LEU A 549 -14.72 -13.22 -5.20
C LEU A 549 -14.22 -11.99 -5.96
N ARG A 550 -12.93 -12.01 -6.32
CA ARG A 550 -12.30 -10.93 -7.09
C ARG A 550 -13.05 -10.65 -8.39
N ASN A 551 -13.29 -11.68 -9.20
CA ASN A 551 -13.94 -11.52 -10.50
C ASN A 551 -15.40 -11.09 -10.37
N ALA A 552 -16.11 -11.51 -9.32
CA ALA A 552 -17.48 -11.05 -9.07
C ALA A 552 -17.53 -9.56 -8.72
N MET A 553 -16.61 -9.10 -7.86
CA MET A 553 -16.50 -7.69 -7.46
C MET A 553 -16.03 -6.79 -8.62
N VAL A 554 -15.02 -7.22 -9.39
CA VAL A 554 -14.57 -6.52 -10.61
C VAL A 554 -15.71 -6.35 -11.62
N ASN A 555 -16.56 -7.36 -11.76
CA ASN A 555 -17.75 -7.31 -12.60
C ASN A 555 -18.90 -6.48 -12.00
N ARG A 556 -18.71 -5.86 -10.83
CA ARG A 556 -19.71 -5.05 -10.11
C ARG A 556 -21.01 -5.84 -9.83
N LYS A 557 -20.88 -7.13 -9.47
CA LYS A 557 -22.02 -7.96 -9.06
C LYS A 557 -22.28 -7.78 -7.57
N THR A 558 -23.54 -7.91 -7.16
CA THR A 558 -23.89 -8.04 -5.74
C THR A 558 -24.02 -9.51 -5.38
N GLY A 559 -23.38 -9.96 -4.30
CA GLY A 559 -23.42 -11.36 -3.92
C GLY A 559 -22.80 -11.67 -2.57
N THR A 560 -22.68 -12.97 -2.30
CA THR A 560 -22.09 -13.54 -1.09
C THR A 560 -21.13 -14.66 -1.45
N PHE A 561 -20.03 -14.77 -0.72
CA PHE A 561 -19.03 -15.83 -0.89
C PHE A 561 -18.49 -16.24 0.47
N SER A 562 -18.26 -17.54 0.71
CA SER A 562 -17.74 -18.02 1.99
C SER A 562 -16.46 -18.78 1.75
N MET A 563 -15.40 -18.46 2.51
CA MET A 563 -14.15 -19.20 2.47
C MET A 563 -13.48 -19.28 3.85
N GLU A 564 -12.62 -20.28 4.00
CA GLU A 564 -11.76 -20.43 5.17
C GLU A 564 -10.47 -19.64 4.92
N VAL A 565 -10.18 -18.68 5.80
CA VAL A 565 -9.10 -17.71 5.65
C VAL A 565 -8.08 -17.93 6.75
N LYS A 566 -6.81 -17.98 6.37
CA LYS A 566 -5.70 -18.07 7.32
C LYS A 566 -5.06 -16.70 7.49
N LYS A 567 -5.29 -16.08 8.65
CA LYS A 567 -4.74 -14.76 8.95
C LYS A 567 -3.51 -14.88 9.82
N SER A 568 -2.44 -14.19 9.42
CA SER A 568 -1.23 -14.10 10.22
C SER A 568 -1.38 -13.00 11.28
N VAL A 569 -0.85 -13.23 12.48
CA VAL A 569 -0.81 -12.27 13.60
C VAL A 569 0.59 -12.23 14.21
N ASP A 570 0.88 -11.23 15.05
CA ASP A 570 2.20 -11.00 15.64
C ASP A 570 3.31 -10.83 14.57
N LYS A 571 3.07 -9.96 13.58
CA LYS A 571 3.99 -9.72 12.45
C LYS A 571 4.40 -11.00 11.69
N GLY A 572 3.44 -11.90 11.44
CA GLY A 572 3.68 -13.12 10.65
C GLY A 572 4.09 -14.35 11.46
N LYS A 573 4.10 -14.29 12.80
CA LYS A 573 4.59 -15.39 13.64
C LYS A 573 3.53 -16.40 14.03
N ARG A 574 2.29 -15.98 14.25
CA ARG A 574 1.18 -16.86 14.64
C ARG A 574 0.09 -16.87 13.57
N VAL A 575 -0.74 -17.90 13.55
CA VAL A 575 -1.83 -18.07 12.58
C VAL A 575 -3.16 -18.25 13.28
N LEU A 576 -4.19 -17.59 12.76
CA LEU A 576 -5.59 -17.81 13.08
C LEU A 576 -6.29 -18.39 11.85
N GLU A 577 -6.96 -19.54 12.01
CA GLU A 577 -7.86 -20.11 11.00
C GLU A 577 -9.26 -19.56 11.28
N LEU A 578 -9.79 -18.75 10.35
CA LEU A 578 -11.09 -18.08 10.45
C LEU A 578 -12.01 -18.56 9.32
N HIS A 579 -13.33 -18.53 9.55
CA HIS A 579 -14.30 -18.81 8.51
C HIS A 579 -15.12 -17.56 8.20
N ASN A 580 -14.81 -16.92 7.07
CA ASN A 580 -15.37 -15.62 6.71
C ASN A 580 -16.48 -15.77 5.65
N ASP A 581 -17.59 -15.08 5.91
CA ASP A 581 -18.62 -14.81 4.92
C ASP A 581 -18.40 -13.40 4.35
N TYR A 582 -18.06 -13.34 3.07
CA TYR A 582 -17.88 -12.13 2.30
C TYR A 582 -19.20 -11.71 1.66
N TYR A 583 -19.56 -10.45 1.83
CA TYR A 583 -20.70 -9.80 1.21
C TYR A 583 -20.16 -8.67 0.36
N TYR A 584 -20.61 -8.54 -0.89
CA TYR A 584 -20.06 -7.52 -1.78
C TYR A 584 -21.13 -6.91 -2.67
N THR A 585 -20.93 -5.64 -3.04
CA THR A 585 -21.80 -4.88 -3.94
C THR A 585 -21.00 -3.78 -4.65
N ASP A 586 -21.57 -3.20 -5.70
CA ASP A 586 -21.03 -2.03 -6.39
C ASP A 586 -21.39 -0.71 -5.69
N ILE A 587 -20.51 0.29 -5.79
CA ILE A 587 -20.80 1.67 -5.39
C ILE A 587 -21.20 2.43 -6.66
N LYS A 588 -22.48 2.77 -6.78
CA LYS A 588 -23.00 3.40 -8.00
C LYS A 588 -22.36 4.77 -8.23
N GLY A 589 -22.20 5.12 -9.51
CA GLY A 589 -21.54 6.36 -9.92
C GLY A 589 -20.01 6.36 -9.76
N THR A 590 -19.40 5.25 -9.32
CA THR A 590 -17.95 5.11 -9.19
C THR A 590 -17.48 3.78 -9.82
N PRO A 591 -16.18 3.62 -10.14
CA PRO A 591 -15.65 2.35 -10.58
C PRO A 591 -15.41 1.35 -9.45
N PHE A 592 -15.73 1.70 -8.20
CA PHE A 592 -15.39 0.93 -7.02
C PHE A 592 -16.45 -0.11 -6.65
N SER A 593 -16.00 -1.20 -6.03
CA SER A 593 -16.87 -2.19 -5.39
C SER A 593 -16.47 -2.37 -3.93
N LEU A 594 -17.47 -2.50 -3.07
CA LEU A 594 -17.33 -2.63 -1.62
C LEU A 594 -17.54 -4.09 -1.22
N GLY A 595 -16.64 -4.60 -0.38
CA GLY A 595 -16.72 -5.90 0.26
C GLY A 595 -16.72 -5.75 1.78
N VAL A 596 -17.48 -6.59 2.47
CA VAL A 596 -17.44 -6.77 3.91
C VAL A 596 -17.26 -8.25 4.23
N ALA A 597 -16.25 -8.55 5.01
CA ALA A 597 -16.01 -9.88 5.56
C ALA A 597 -16.56 -9.94 6.99
N LEU A 598 -17.44 -10.91 7.27
CA LEU A 598 -17.92 -11.21 8.62
C LEU A 598 -17.49 -12.63 9.01
N SER A 599 -16.78 -12.77 10.13
CA SER A 599 -16.42 -14.09 10.66
C SER A 599 -17.63 -14.78 11.30
N LYS A 600 -17.83 -16.06 10.99
CA LYS A 600 -18.91 -16.88 11.58
C LYS A 600 -18.75 -16.99 13.09
N GLY A 601 -19.84 -16.76 13.83
CA GLY A 601 -19.88 -16.83 15.29
C GLY A 601 -19.42 -15.54 15.98
N HIS A 602 -18.36 -14.90 15.50
CA HIS A 602 -17.71 -13.76 16.18
C HIS A 602 -17.99 -12.37 15.56
N GLY A 603 -18.77 -12.31 14.47
CA GLY A 603 -19.28 -11.04 13.90
C GLY A 603 -20.74 -11.09 13.44
N LYS A 604 -21.36 -12.27 13.39
CA LYS A 604 -22.71 -12.46 12.83
C LYS A 604 -23.86 -12.09 13.79
N PHE A 605 -23.64 -12.20 15.09
CA PHE A 605 -24.62 -11.84 16.11
C PHE A 605 -24.15 -10.60 16.87
N PHE A 606 -25.09 -9.75 17.27
CA PHE A 606 -24.84 -8.64 18.17
C PHE A 606 -25.97 -8.51 19.17
N PHE A 607 -25.70 -7.83 20.28
CA PHE A 607 -26.68 -7.63 21.31
C PHE A 607 -26.92 -6.14 21.54
N ARG A 608 -28.17 -5.77 21.82
CA ARG A 608 -28.58 -4.41 22.16
C ARG A 608 -29.08 -4.38 23.59
N GLY A 609 -28.43 -3.58 24.41
CA GLY A 609 -28.87 -3.20 25.75
C GLY A 609 -29.49 -1.81 25.77
N ASN A 610 -30.30 -1.53 26.78
CA ASN A 610 -30.87 -0.19 27.00
C ASN A 610 -30.73 0.19 28.47
N VAL A 611 -30.27 1.40 28.74
CA VAL A 611 -30.07 1.99 30.08
C VAL A 611 -30.54 3.44 30.08
N THR A 612 -30.77 3.99 31.27
CA THR A 612 -31.06 5.42 31.38
C THR A 612 -29.79 6.22 31.08
N VAL A 613 -29.97 7.40 30.46
CA VAL A 613 -28.84 8.27 30.07
C VAL A 613 -28.09 8.77 31.31
N GLU A 614 -28.80 9.03 32.41
CA GLU A 614 -28.26 9.53 33.67
C GLU A 614 -27.32 8.50 34.33
N GLU A 615 -27.77 7.24 34.43
CA GLU A 615 -26.95 6.14 34.97
C GLU A 615 -25.72 5.89 34.08
N GLY A 616 -25.91 5.83 32.76
CA GLY A 616 -24.82 5.58 31.82
C GLY A 616 -23.77 6.67 31.81
N LEU A 617 -24.18 7.95 31.89
CA LEU A 617 -23.26 9.07 31.89
C LEU A 617 -22.44 9.13 33.18
N HIS A 618 -23.06 8.85 34.33
CA HIS A 618 -22.37 8.77 35.61
C HIS A 618 -21.22 7.75 35.57
N ASP A 619 -21.47 6.56 35.04
CA ASP A 619 -20.48 5.47 35.01
C ASP A 619 -19.42 5.63 33.91
N LEU A 620 -19.71 6.44 32.88
CA LEU A 620 -18.78 6.79 31.80
C LEU A 620 -17.77 7.86 32.23
N GLU A 621 -18.12 8.71 33.19
CA GLU A 621 -17.24 9.77 33.73
C GLU A 621 -16.21 9.25 34.74
N HIS A 622 -16.20 7.96 35.01
CA HIS A 622 -15.28 7.36 35.96
C HIS A 622 -13.83 7.36 35.41
N PRO A 623 -12.81 7.71 36.22
CA PRO A 623 -11.43 7.89 35.75
C PRO A 623 -10.74 6.62 35.23
N ASP A 624 -11.26 5.42 35.50
CA ASP A 624 -10.72 4.16 34.98
C ASP A 624 -11.22 3.82 33.57
N VAL A 625 -12.17 4.60 33.03
CA VAL A 625 -12.80 4.37 31.73
C VAL A 625 -12.13 5.20 30.64
N ALA A 626 -11.81 4.55 29.52
CA ALA A 626 -11.35 5.21 28.30
C ALA A 626 -12.17 4.73 27.09
N LEU A 627 -12.46 5.64 26.16
CA LEU A 627 -13.07 5.34 24.87
C LEU A 627 -12.00 5.26 23.79
N ALA A 628 -12.29 4.53 22.73
CA ALA A 628 -11.43 4.49 21.55
C ALA A 628 -11.42 5.85 20.83
N ASP A 629 -10.33 6.61 20.96
CA ASP A 629 -10.22 7.98 20.42
C ASP A 629 -10.28 8.04 18.89
N GLU A 630 -9.83 6.99 18.20
CA GLU A 630 -9.84 6.91 16.73
C GLU A 630 -11.21 6.49 16.14
N TRP A 631 -12.19 6.15 16.98
CA TRP A 631 -13.54 5.78 16.53
C TRP A 631 -14.46 6.99 16.48
N THR A 632 -15.32 7.06 15.46
CA THR A 632 -16.27 8.14 15.26
C THR A 632 -17.62 7.84 15.93
N TYR A 633 -17.80 8.32 17.16
CA TYR A 633 -19.10 8.28 17.86
C TYR A 633 -19.97 9.46 17.43
N CYS A 634 -19.34 10.63 17.34
CA CYS A 634 -19.91 11.89 16.87
C CYS A 634 -19.02 12.47 15.77
N ASN A 635 -19.64 12.95 14.68
CA ASN A 635 -18.91 13.60 13.60
C ASN A 635 -18.58 15.05 13.99
N THR A 636 -17.36 15.27 14.46
CA THR A 636 -16.82 16.60 14.83
C THR A 636 -16.22 17.36 13.64
N ASP A 637 -16.02 16.69 12.50
CA ASP A 637 -15.30 17.27 11.34
C ASP A 637 -16.21 18.10 10.43
N GLU A 638 -17.52 17.85 10.47
CA GLU A 638 -18.55 18.54 9.65
C GLU A 638 -18.59 20.04 9.93
N HIS A 639 -18.33 20.48 11.16
CA HIS A 639 -18.39 21.88 11.54
C HIS A 639 -17.10 22.33 12.24
N PRO A 640 -16.47 23.45 11.80
CA PRO A 640 -15.24 23.96 12.41
C PRO A 640 -15.33 24.18 13.93
N GLU A 641 -16.52 24.54 14.42
CA GLU A 641 -16.79 24.82 15.84
C GLU A 641 -16.72 23.56 16.71
N HIS A 642 -16.86 22.35 16.15
CA HIS A 642 -16.86 21.11 16.94
C HIS A 642 -15.52 20.38 16.92
N ARG A 643 -14.53 20.84 16.13
CA ARG A 643 -13.26 20.14 15.90
C ARG A 643 -12.36 20.05 17.13
N TYR A 644 -12.46 21.00 18.06
CA TYR A 644 -11.66 20.98 19.28
C TYR A 644 -12.19 20.00 20.34
N LEU A 645 -13.38 19.44 20.13
CA LEU A 645 -14.04 18.56 21.10
C LEU A 645 -13.46 17.15 21.02
N THR A 646 -13.16 16.58 22.18
CA THR A 646 -12.92 15.13 22.28
C THR A 646 -14.21 14.35 22.02
N GLN A 647 -14.11 13.09 21.59
CA GLN A 647 -15.30 12.24 21.37
C GLN A 647 -16.16 12.11 22.64
N MET A 648 -15.52 12.08 23.82
CA MET A 648 -16.22 12.06 25.10
C MET A 648 -17.02 13.35 25.34
N GLU A 649 -16.42 14.52 25.11
CA GLU A 649 -17.10 15.82 25.24
C GLU A 649 -18.24 15.97 24.23
N ALA A 650 -18.03 15.51 23.00
CA ALA A 650 -19.05 15.50 21.95
C ALA A 650 -20.27 14.66 22.35
N ILE A 651 -20.05 13.47 22.94
CA ILE A 651 -21.15 12.64 23.48
C ILE A 651 -21.89 13.37 24.60
N LYS A 652 -21.18 14.06 25.50
CA LYS A 652 -21.81 14.84 26.59
C LYS A 652 -22.71 15.95 26.06
N LEU A 653 -22.22 16.73 25.10
CA LEU A 653 -22.98 17.82 24.48
C LEU A 653 -24.22 17.28 23.75
N TYR A 654 -24.05 16.16 23.06
CA TYR A 654 -25.12 15.45 22.37
C TYR A 654 -26.23 14.99 23.32
N LEU A 655 -25.86 14.33 24.41
CA LEU A 655 -26.82 13.79 25.39
C LEU A 655 -27.54 14.89 26.18
N ASN A 656 -26.87 16.01 26.44
CA ASN A 656 -27.46 17.15 27.11
C ASN A 656 -28.39 18.00 26.20
N GLY A 657 -28.38 17.76 24.89
CA GLY A 657 -29.29 18.39 23.93
C GLY A 657 -28.97 19.86 23.59
N TYR A 658 -27.73 20.31 23.84
CA TYR A 658 -27.35 21.72 23.68
C TYR A 658 -27.07 22.13 22.22
N GLU A 659 -26.82 21.19 21.28
CA GLU A 659 -26.47 21.53 19.90
C GLU A 659 -27.18 20.64 18.85
N PRO A 660 -28.06 21.20 17.99
CA PRO A 660 -28.78 20.43 16.96
C PRO A 660 -27.92 20.06 15.74
N HIS A 661 -26.70 20.61 15.62
CA HIS A 661 -25.82 20.45 14.46
C HIS A 661 -24.76 19.33 14.62
N LEU A 662 -24.69 18.66 15.77
CA LEU A 662 -23.75 17.55 16.00
C LEU A 662 -24.39 16.21 15.63
N ARG A 663 -23.88 15.56 14.57
CA ARG A 663 -24.39 14.26 14.09
C ARG A 663 -23.66 13.11 14.78
N CYS A 664 -24.37 12.38 15.65
CA CYS A 664 -23.83 11.22 16.37
C CYS A 664 -24.59 9.92 16.07
N ASP A 665 -23.90 8.77 16.18
CA ASP A 665 -24.53 7.46 16.11
C ASP A 665 -25.24 7.12 17.44
N LYS A 666 -26.55 7.35 17.44
CA LYS A 666 -27.43 7.04 18.59
C LYS A 666 -27.31 5.59 19.06
N VAL A 667 -27.15 4.64 18.14
CA VAL A 667 -27.13 3.21 18.47
C VAL A 667 -25.84 2.88 19.20
N LEU A 668 -24.71 3.33 18.66
CA LEU A 668 -23.40 3.13 19.28
C LEU A 668 -23.33 3.78 20.67
N ILE A 669 -23.79 5.02 20.81
CA ILE A 669 -23.76 5.73 22.11
C ILE A 669 -24.61 4.98 23.16
N GLN A 670 -25.80 4.48 22.78
CA GLN A 670 -26.63 3.70 23.70
C GLN A 670 -25.95 2.39 24.14
N GLU A 671 -25.23 1.74 23.23
CA GLU A 671 -24.46 0.53 23.55
C GLU A 671 -23.26 0.84 24.46
N VAL A 672 -22.55 1.95 24.23
CA VAL A 672 -21.45 2.41 25.12
C VAL A 672 -21.95 2.67 26.53
N LEU A 673 -23.09 3.36 26.68
CA LEU A 673 -23.71 3.63 27.98
C LEU A 673 -24.10 2.32 28.68
N PHE A 674 -24.64 1.35 27.95
CA PHE A 674 -24.97 0.04 28.49
C PHE A 674 -23.70 -0.70 28.99
N ASP A 675 -22.66 -0.72 28.17
CA ASP A 675 -21.37 -1.35 28.50
C ASP A 675 -20.71 -0.68 29.71
N ALA A 676 -20.82 0.65 29.85
CA ALA A 676 -20.31 1.40 31.01
C ALA A 676 -20.97 0.93 32.31
N VAL A 677 -22.30 0.79 32.33
CA VAL A 677 -23.07 0.36 33.50
C VAL A 677 -22.81 -1.11 33.86
N VAL A 678 -22.75 -2.00 32.86
CA VAL A 678 -22.52 -3.44 33.12
C VAL A 678 -21.11 -3.69 33.65
N THR A 679 -20.13 -2.90 33.23
CA THR A 679 -18.72 -3.04 33.62
C THR A 679 -18.35 -2.28 34.89
N ALA A 680 -19.14 -1.29 35.32
CA ALA A 680 -18.88 -0.49 36.52
C ALA A 680 -18.57 -1.29 37.80
N PRO A 681 -19.24 -2.42 38.11
CA PRO A 681 -18.93 -3.20 39.32
C PRO A 681 -17.52 -3.78 39.40
N LEU A 682 -16.78 -3.82 38.28
CA LEU A 682 -15.38 -4.30 38.26
C LEU A 682 -14.43 -3.33 38.97
N GLU A 683 -14.70 -2.03 38.92
CA GLU A 683 -13.87 -1.01 39.54
C GLU A 683 -13.84 -1.19 41.07
N ALA A 684 -15.00 -1.35 41.70
CA ALA A 684 -15.12 -1.69 43.11
C ALA A 684 -14.46 -3.05 43.45
N TYR A 685 -14.58 -4.04 42.56
CA TYR A 685 -13.97 -5.36 42.74
C TYR A 685 -12.45 -5.29 42.72
N TRP A 686 -11.85 -4.66 41.71
CA TRP A 686 -10.41 -4.49 41.60
C TRP A 686 -9.84 -3.63 42.73
N THR A 687 -10.53 -2.55 43.11
CA THR A 687 -10.14 -1.72 44.25
C THR A 687 -10.11 -2.50 45.55
N SER A 688 -11.11 -3.38 45.77
CA SER A 688 -11.13 -4.26 46.95
C SER A 688 -9.94 -5.24 46.99
N LEU A 689 -9.50 -5.74 45.83
CA LEU A 689 -8.34 -6.62 45.72
C LEU A 689 -7.03 -5.87 46.00
N VAL A 690 -6.90 -4.62 45.56
CA VAL A 690 -5.74 -3.76 45.85
C VAL A 690 -5.63 -3.48 47.36
N LEU A 691 -6.76 -3.18 48.02
CA LEU A 691 -6.82 -2.87 49.45
C LEU A 691 -6.56 -4.09 50.34
N ASN A 692 -6.97 -5.28 49.92
CA ASN A 692 -6.72 -6.55 50.64
C ASN A 692 -5.28 -7.06 50.47
N LYS A 693 -4.29 -6.28 50.94
CA LYS A 693 -2.85 -6.61 50.87
C LYS A 693 -2.48 -7.94 51.55
N SER A 694 -3.26 -8.42 52.52
CA SER A 694 -3.04 -9.71 53.20
C SER A 694 -3.39 -10.94 52.35
N GLU A 695 -4.29 -10.80 51.37
CA GLU A 695 -4.62 -11.84 50.38
C GLU A 695 -3.79 -11.72 49.07
N ASN A 696 -3.05 -10.63 48.89
CA ASN A 696 -2.10 -10.42 47.79
C ASN A 696 -0.74 -11.09 48.09
N SER A 697 -0.75 -12.37 48.48
CA SER A 697 0.49 -13.15 48.62
C SER A 697 1.20 -13.36 47.28
N ASP A 698 0.46 -13.30 46.17
CA ASP A 698 0.95 -13.44 44.80
C ASP A 698 1.36 -12.07 44.22
N LYS A 699 2.57 -11.59 44.52
CA LYS A 699 3.16 -10.33 43.98
C LYS A 699 3.51 -10.39 42.48
N GLY A 700 2.72 -11.08 41.68
CA GLY A 700 3.01 -11.43 40.29
C GLY A 700 2.19 -10.70 39.24
N VAL A 701 0.98 -10.24 39.59
CA VAL A 701 0.03 -9.60 38.66
C VAL A 701 0.16 -8.08 38.77
N GLU A 702 0.26 -7.39 37.63
CA GLU A 702 0.55 -5.96 37.56
C GLU A 702 -0.67 -5.14 37.10
N ILE A 703 -1.33 -5.58 36.02
CA ILE A 703 -2.40 -4.84 35.34
C ILE A 703 -3.58 -5.78 35.13
N ALA A 704 -4.80 -5.31 35.39
CA ALA A 704 -6.03 -5.87 34.83
C ALA A 704 -6.59 -4.92 33.77
N TYR A 705 -7.06 -5.48 32.66
CA TYR A 705 -7.63 -4.72 31.56
C TYR A 705 -8.90 -5.39 31.05
N LEU A 706 -9.81 -4.55 30.57
CA LEU A 706 -11.06 -4.92 29.96
C LEU A 706 -11.26 -4.11 28.69
N GLY A 707 -11.77 -4.78 27.65
CA GLY A 707 -12.22 -4.14 26.44
C GLY A 707 -13.59 -4.69 26.05
N THR A 708 -14.47 -3.80 25.66
CA THR A 708 -15.81 -4.12 25.18
C THR A 708 -15.86 -4.04 23.66
N ARG A 709 -16.97 -4.49 23.07
CA ARG A 709 -17.18 -4.40 21.62
C ARG A 709 -17.34 -2.95 21.13
N THR A 710 -17.81 -2.05 22.00
CA THR A 710 -18.14 -0.65 21.66
C THR A 710 -16.93 0.28 21.66
N GLY A 711 -15.74 -0.23 22.02
CA GLY A 711 -14.52 0.58 22.15
C GLY A 711 -14.32 1.14 23.55
N LEU A 712 -15.19 0.81 24.52
CA LEU A 712 -14.97 1.12 25.93
C LEU A 712 -13.94 0.17 26.52
N SER A 713 -12.94 0.74 27.18
CA SER A 713 -11.89 0.02 27.89
C SER A 713 -11.79 0.49 29.34
N ARG A 714 -11.43 -0.45 30.24
CA ARG A 714 -11.15 -0.16 31.65
C ARG A 714 -9.80 -0.76 32.02
N ILE A 715 -8.98 0.00 32.75
CA ILE A 715 -7.64 -0.43 33.17
C ILE A 715 -7.50 -0.18 34.67
N ASN A 716 -6.99 -1.19 35.39
CA ASN A 716 -6.63 -1.05 36.79
C ASN A 716 -5.22 -1.57 37.07
N LEU A 717 -4.45 -0.80 37.83
CA LEU A 717 -3.09 -1.14 38.24
C LEU A 717 -3.09 -1.72 39.65
N PHE A 718 -2.49 -2.90 39.83
CA PHE A 718 -2.26 -3.51 41.15
C PHE A 718 -0.92 -3.10 41.78
N VAL A 719 -0.07 -2.49 40.97
CA VAL A 719 1.29 -2.06 41.30
C VAL A 719 1.41 -0.58 40.96
N VAL A 720 2.29 0.14 41.67
CA VAL A 720 2.54 1.57 41.39
C VAL A 720 3.08 1.71 39.96
N PRO A 721 2.69 2.75 39.17
CA PRO A 721 3.15 2.89 37.78
C PRO A 721 4.66 2.77 37.57
N ASP A 722 5.47 3.29 38.50
CA ASP A 722 6.94 3.23 38.44
C ASP A 722 7.51 1.81 38.59
N GLU A 723 6.75 0.88 39.16
CA GLU A 723 7.14 -0.52 39.38
C GLU A 723 6.65 -1.47 38.26
N LEU A 724 6.00 -0.93 37.21
CA LEU A 724 5.54 -1.70 36.05
C LEU A 724 6.72 -2.21 35.22
N THR A 725 6.70 -3.51 34.90
CA THR A 725 7.78 -4.12 34.11
C THR A 725 7.69 -3.77 32.61
N ASN A 726 6.51 -3.37 32.13
CA ASN A 726 6.29 -2.83 30.80
C ASN A 726 5.42 -1.57 30.90
N GLN A 727 5.99 -0.41 30.59
CA GLN A 727 5.32 0.89 30.66
C GLN A 727 4.57 1.23 29.36
N ASP A 728 4.90 0.54 28.25
CA ASP A 728 4.38 0.86 26.91
C ASP A 728 3.05 0.16 26.62
N PHE A 729 2.71 -0.88 27.38
CA PHE A 729 1.50 -1.68 27.16
C PHE A 729 0.22 -0.87 27.39
N LEU A 730 -0.72 -0.92 26.43
CA LEU A 730 -1.98 -0.15 26.39
C LEU A 730 -1.81 1.37 26.25
N THR A 731 -0.61 1.84 25.88
CA THR A 731 -0.38 3.23 25.49
C THR A 731 -0.61 3.43 23.99
N ALA A 732 -0.75 4.67 23.53
CA ALA A 732 -0.92 5.00 22.11
C ALA A 732 0.26 4.52 21.23
N GLU A 733 1.42 4.22 21.82
CA GLU A 733 2.58 3.66 21.13
C GLU A 733 2.38 2.16 20.79
N ASP A 734 1.59 1.43 21.60
CA ASP A 734 1.22 0.04 21.37
C ASP A 734 -0.02 -0.08 20.47
N LYS A 735 0.20 0.16 19.18
CA LYS A 735 -0.86 0.12 18.15
C LYS A 735 -1.60 -1.22 18.06
N GLU A 736 -1.00 -2.33 18.48
CA GLU A 736 -1.64 -3.66 18.48
C GLU A 736 -2.40 -3.96 19.79
N GLY A 737 -2.07 -3.27 20.88
CA GLY A 737 -2.67 -3.43 22.20
C GLY A 737 -3.90 -2.54 22.46
N VAL A 738 -4.07 -1.45 21.70
CA VAL A 738 -5.16 -0.47 21.83
C VAL A 738 -6.21 -0.61 20.73
N PHE A 739 -7.42 -0.11 20.98
CA PHE A 739 -8.43 0.01 19.93
C PHE A 739 -7.98 1.03 18.89
N ASN A 740 -7.83 0.56 17.65
CA ASN A 740 -7.44 1.39 16.53
C ASN A 740 -8.63 1.61 15.59
N ALA A 741 -8.58 2.62 14.70
CA ALA A 741 -9.57 2.84 13.65
C ALA A 741 -9.80 1.57 12.80
N ASP A 742 -8.74 0.81 12.55
CA ASP A 742 -8.79 -0.32 11.63
C ASP A 742 -9.09 -1.66 12.28
N HIS A 743 -8.80 -1.82 13.57
CA HIS A 743 -8.94 -3.13 14.21
C HIS A 743 -9.07 -3.12 15.74
N PHE A 744 -9.69 -4.19 16.24
CA PHE A 744 -9.68 -4.56 17.66
C PHE A 744 -8.29 -5.01 18.14
N PRO A 745 -7.96 -4.80 19.43
CA PRO A 745 -6.70 -5.23 20.02
C PRO A 745 -6.40 -6.72 19.78
N LEU A 746 -5.12 -7.06 19.62
CA LEU A 746 -4.70 -8.43 19.32
C LEU A 746 -5.10 -9.43 20.43
N TRP A 747 -4.96 -9.03 21.69
CA TRP A 747 -5.37 -9.86 22.83
C TRP A 747 -6.88 -10.14 22.83
N TYR A 748 -7.71 -9.18 22.39
CA TYR A 748 -9.14 -9.36 22.25
C TYR A 748 -9.44 -10.40 21.17
N LYS A 749 -8.89 -10.19 19.96
CA LYS A 749 -9.07 -11.10 18.81
C LYS A 749 -8.70 -12.53 19.15
N ARG A 750 -7.58 -12.73 19.86
CA ARG A 750 -7.13 -14.07 20.26
C ARG A 750 -8.01 -14.69 21.33
N ALA A 751 -8.47 -13.90 22.30
CA ALA A 751 -9.41 -14.36 23.32
C ALA A 751 -10.76 -14.80 22.71
N ALA A 752 -11.20 -14.12 21.65
CA ALA A 752 -12.47 -14.38 20.99
C ALA A 752 -12.55 -15.75 20.30
N GLU A 753 -11.46 -16.19 19.66
CA GLU A 753 -11.37 -17.47 18.93
C GLU A 753 -11.22 -18.70 19.84
N GLN A 754 -11.00 -18.45 21.12
CA GLN A 754 -10.81 -19.48 22.13
C GLN A 754 -12.15 -19.75 22.85
N VAL A 755 -12.36 -21.00 23.29
CA VAL A 755 -13.60 -21.37 23.98
C VAL A 755 -13.80 -20.50 25.24
N PRO A 756 -14.97 -19.87 25.44
CA PRO A 756 -15.25 -19.03 26.60
C PRO A 756 -14.96 -19.75 27.93
N GLY A 757 -14.37 -19.01 28.87
CA GLY A 757 -13.93 -19.56 30.16
C GLY A 757 -12.59 -20.32 30.12
N THR A 758 -11.89 -20.31 28.98
CA THR A 758 -10.48 -20.69 28.88
C THR A 758 -9.60 -19.45 28.64
N PHE A 759 -8.37 -19.48 29.15
CA PHE A 759 -7.45 -18.35 29.07
C PHE A 759 -6.41 -18.58 27.97
N VAL A 760 -6.16 -17.53 27.18
CA VAL A 760 -5.09 -17.46 26.20
C VAL A 760 -3.89 -16.78 26.85
N TYR A 761 -2.79 -17.51 26.98
CA TYR A 761 -1.53 -17.02 27.49
C TYR A 761 -0.57 -16.74 26.33
N SER A 762 0.11 -15.59 26.37
CA SER A 762 1.11 -15.24 25.37
C SER A 762 2.13 -14.21 25.81
N LEU A 763 3.27 -14.23 25.12
CA LEU A 763 4.33 -13.24 25.23
C LEU A 763 4.18 -12.17 24.13
N PRO A 764 4.29 -10.87 24.45
CA PRO A 764 4.40 -9.82 23.45
C PRO A 764 5.78 -9.89 22.77
N PHE A 765 5.84 -9.65 21.46
CA PHE A 765 7.08 -9.73 20.68
C PHE A 765 7.82 -8.39 20.51
N ASN A 766 7.19 -7.27 20.87
CA ASN A 766 7.67 -5.93 20.54
C ASN A 766 8.63 -5.33 21.59
N THR A 767 8.82 -5.97 22.75
CA THR A 767 9.74 -5.50 23.78
C THR A 767 11.09 -6.23 23.68
N GLU A 768 12.19 -5.49 23.52
CA GLU A 768 13.56 -6.04 23.56
C GLU A 768 13.80 -6.84 24.86
N ASN A 769 13.08 -6.51 25.94
CA ASN A 769 13.00 -7.28 27.17
C ASN A 769 11.63 -7.97 27.30
N ARG A 770 11.59 -9.30 27.10
CA ARG A 770 10.39 -10.15 27.19
C ARG A 770 10.08 -10.51 28.65
N SER A 771 9.66 -9.53 29.44
CA SER A 771 9.52 -9.65 30.90
C SER A 771 8.09 -9.95 31.39
N VAL A 772 7.10 -9.95 30.49
CA VAL A 772 5.67 -10.03 30.86
C VAL A 772 4.92 -11.13 30.08
N VAL A 773 3.89 -11.69 30.72
CA VAL A 773 2.94 -12.65 30.14
C VAL A 773 1.54 -12.03 30.18
N LEU A 774 0.86 -12.05 29.04
CA LEU A 774 -0.53 -11.63 28.91
C LEU A 774 -1.44 -12.84 29.00
N ALA A 775 -2.49 -12.75 29.82
CA ALA A 775 -3.55 -13.77 29.92
C ALA A 775 -4.91 -13.12 29.63
N SER A 776 -5.64 -13.61 28.63
CA SER A 776 -6.92 -13.02 28.21
C SER A 776 -8.01 -14.08 28.02
N THR A 777 -9.27 -13.70 28.22
CA THR A 777 -10.44 -14.56 28.00
C THR A 777 -11.63 -13.75 27.51
N ALA A 778 -12.45 -14.34 26.64
CA ALA A 778 -13.67 -13.72 26.13
C ALA A 778 -14.89 -14.07 27.00
N ILE A 779 -15.79 -13.11 27.13
CA ILE A 779 -17.05 -13.19 27.86
C ILE A 779 -18.20 -13.29 26.87
N GLN A 780 -19.04 -14.31 27.04
CA GLN A 780 -20.16 -14.61 26.15
C GLN A 780 -21.49 -14.36 26.88
N LEU A 781 -22.49 -13.79 26.22
CA LEU A 781 -23.77 -13.46 26.87
C LEU A 781 -24.60 -14.73 27.21
N LEU A 782 -24.77 -15.64 26.26
CA LEU A 782 -25.56 -16.89 26.37
C LEU A 782 -24.66 -18.11 26.16
N ASP A 783 -25.00 -19.23 26.81
CA ASP A 783 -24.25 -20.50 26.68
C ASP A 783 -24.53 -21.23 25.34
N GLU A 784 -25.34 -20.65 24.43
CA GLU A 784 -25.66 -21.22 23.12
C GLU A 784 -24.69 -20.82 22.00
N ARG A 785 -24.55 -21.68 20.97
CA ARG A 785 -23.73 -21.42 19.76
C ARG A 785 -24.09 -20.15 18.98
N LYS A 786 -25.21 -19.49 19.31
CA LYS A 786 -25.70 -18.24 18.68
C LYS A 786 -25.48 -17.01 19.56
N SER A 787 -24.57 -17.05 20.54
CA SER A 787 -24.32 -15.90 21.40
C SER A 787 -23.15 -15.05 20.92
N PRO A 788 -23.31 -13.71 20.87
CA PRO A 788 -22.19 -12.79 20.64
C PRO A 788 -21.21 -12.79 21.83
N ILE A 789 -19.97 -12.42 21.53
CA ILE A 789 -18.98 -12.03 22.54
C ILE A 789 -19.28 -10.59 22.94
N ALA A 790 -19.37 -10.34 24.25
CA ALA A 790 -19.68 -9.03 24.79
C ALA A 790 -18.43 -8.22 25.12
N ALA A 791 -17.48 -8.86 25.81
CA ALA A 791 -16.25 -8.23 26.24
C ALA A 791 -15.11 -9.26 26.27
N ALA A 792 -13.88 -8.76 26.27
CA ALA A 792 -12.70 -9.54 26.61
C ALA A 792 -12.02 -8.92 27.82
N VAL A 793 -11.57 -9.77 28.73
CA VAL A 793 -10.87 -9.35 29.96
C VAL A 793 -9.56 -10.09 30.08
N GLY A 794 -8.56 -9.43 30.65
CA GLY A 794 -7.25 -10.01 30.80
C GLY A 794 -6.43 -9.39 31.91
N ILE A 795 -5.26 -9.98 32.12
CA ILE A 795 -4.26 -9.52 33.06
C ILE A 795 -2.87 -9.56 32.44
N GLN A 796 -2.00 -8.69 32.93
CA GLN A 796 -0.56 -8.74 32.73
C GLN A 796 0.10 -9.24 34.01
N MET A 797 1.02 -10.19 33.87
CA MET A 797 1.81 -10.71 34.98
C MET A 797 3.30 -10.80 34.63
N LYS A 798 4.15 -10.77 35.65
CA LYS A 798 5.60 -10.95 35.51
C LYS A 798 5.92 -12.36 35.01
N LEU A 799 6.81 -12.45 34.02
CA LEU A 799 7.27 -13.74 33.49
C LEU A 799 7.90 -14.61 34.58
N ASP A 800 8.73 -14.02 35.45
CA ASP A 800 9.35 -14.70 36.58
C ASP A 800 8.32 -15.36 37.51
N PHE A 801 7.21 -14.68 37.77
CA PHE A 801 6.14 -15.22 38.60
C PHE A 801 5.49 -16.44 37.94
N PHE A 802 5.17 -16.32 36.64
CA PHE A 802 4.58 -17.39 35.85
C PHE A 802 5.48 -18.64 35.79
N GLN A 803 6.78 -18.44 35.55
CA GLN A 803 7.78 -19.51 35.54
C GLN A 803 7.93 -20.20 36.90
N ARG A 804 8.01 -19.44 38.00
CA ARG A 804 8.11 -20.03 39.34
C ARG A 804 6.93 -20.94 39.66
N LYS A 805 5.71 -20.57 39.25
CA LYS A 805 4.52 -21.42 39.41
C LYS A 805 4.60 -22.69 38.58
N PHE A 806 5.07 -22.60 37.32
CA PHE A 806 5.30 -23.76 36.47
C PHE A 806 6.29 -24.75 37.11
N TRP A 807 7.46 -24.26 37.55
CA TRP A 807 8.48 -25.10 38.18
C TRP A 807 8.01 -25.69 39.51
N THR A 808 7.14 -24.99 40.26
CA THR A 808 6.56 -25.52 41.50
C THR A 808 5.59 -26.66 41.21
N ALA A 809 4.77 -26.54 40.16
CA ALA A 809 3.83 -27.58 39.75
C ALA A 809 4.55 -28.83 39.21
N SER A 810 5.64 -28.66 38.46
CA SER A 810 6.44 -29.77 37.92
C SER A 810 7.25 -30.54 38.98
N LYS A 811 7.26 -30.07 40.24
CA LYS A 811 7.88 -30.77 41.38
C LYS A 811 6.91 -31.70 42.12
N GLN A 812 5.60 -31.60 41.88
CA GLN A 812 4.61 -32.36 42.64
C GLN A 812 4.56 -33.83 42.21
N CYS A 813 5.02 -34.76 43.06
CA CYS A 813 4.92 -36.20 42.80
C CYS A 813 3.78 -36.84 43.59
N ALA A 814 2.93 -37.61 42.92
CA ALA A 814 1.97 -38.50 43.57
C ALA A 814 2.59 -39.90 43.75
N ALA A 815 3.38 -40.10 44.80
CA ALA A 815 3.82 -41.45 45.20
C ALA A 815 3.69 -41.64 46.71
N LEU A 816 2.91 -42.66 47.11
CA LEU A 816 2.76 -43.12 48.50
C LEU A 816 4.08 -43.65 49.12
N ASP A 817 5.11 -43.90 48.30
CA ASP A 817 6.41 -44.48 48.69
C ASP A 817 7.59 -43.48 48.71
N GLY A 818 7.35 -42.18 48.51
CA GLY A 818 8.39 -41.14 48.69
C GLY A 818 9.56 -41.12 47.68
N LYS A 819 9.56 -41.99 46.65
CA LYS A 819 10.52 -41.90 45.52
C LYS A 819 9.84 -41.35 44.27
N CYS A 820 10.09 -40.08 43.94
CA CYS A 820 9.82 -39.53 42.61
C CYS A 820 10.69 -40.25 41.58
N SER A 821 10.09 -40.85 40.54
CA SER A 821 10.85 -41.50 39.48
C SER A 821 11.44 -40.52 38.46
N ILE A 822 10.82 -39.34 38.29
CA ILE A 822 11.14 -38.31 37.27
C ILE A 822 10.74 -36.92 37.82
N SER A 823 11.63 -35.93 37.76
CA SER A 823 11.37 -34.50 38.03
C SER A 823 11.93 -33.64 36.90
N CYS A 824 11.35 -32.47 36.64
CA CYS A 824 11.93 -31.48 35.70
C CYS A 824 13.20 -30.79 36.23
N GLU A 825 13.66 -31.13 37.45
CA GLU A 825 15.00 -30.75 37.95
C GLU A 825 16.09 -31.77 37.60
N ASP A 826 15.71 -32.94 37.05
CA ASP A 826 16.70 -33.93 36.63
C ASP A 826 17.39 -33.45 35.34
N GLU A 827 18.71 -33.32 35.33
CA GLU A 827 19.52 -32.92 34.15
C GLU A 827 19.31 -33.81 32.91
N ASN A 828 18.71 -34.98 33.11
CA ASN A 828 18.40 -35.95 32.07
C ASN A 828 17.13 -35.59 31.27
N ILE A 829 16.35 -34.60 31.66
CA ILE A 829 15.04 -34.31 31.07
C ILE A 829 14.85 -32.80 30.95
N ASN A 830 14.49 -32.34 29.75
CA ASN A 830 14.15 -30.95 29.50
C ASN A 830 12.63 -30.78 29.51
N CYS A 831 12.14 -29.80 30.26
CA CYS A 831 10.72 -29.46 30.35
C CYS A 831 10.46 -28.09 29.71
N TYR A 832 9.50 -28.06 28.79
CA TYR A 832 9.09 -26.87 28.06
C TYR A 832 7.59 -26.62 28.25
N LEU A 833 7.23 -25.36 28.27
CA LEU A 833 5.84 -24.90 28.13
C LEU A 833 5.71 -24.16 26.81
N ILE A 834 4.90 -24.67 25.89
CA ILE A 834 4.71 -24.09 24.57
C ILE A 834 3.27 -23.63 24.36
N ASP A 835 3.06 -22.62 23.51
CA ASP A 835 1.72 -22.25 23.03
C ASP A 835 1.23 -23.18 21.91
N ASN A 836 -0.02 -23.01 21.52
CA ASN A 836 -0.66 -23.72 20.42
C ASN A 836 -0.03 -23.45 19.03
N ASN A 837 0.84 -22.45 18.92
CA ASN A 837 1.61 -22.15 17.71
C ASN A 837 3.06 -22.65 17.78
N GLY A 838 3.47 -23.27 18.89
CA GLY A 838 4.80 -23.84 19.10
C GLY A 838 5.85 -22.85 19.59
N PHE A 839 5.47 -21.69 20.13
CA PHE A 839 6.41 -20.78 20.81
C PHE A 839 6.62 -21.19 22.25
N ILE A 840 7.86 -21.13 22.70
CA ILE A 840 8.26 -21.46 24.08
C ILE A 840 7.92 -20.28 25.00
N LEU A 841 7.10 -20.53 26.03
CA LEU A 841 6.83 -19.56 27.10
C LEU A 841 7.76 -19.77 28.31
N VAL A 842 8.06 -21.02 28.63
CA VAL A 842 8.92 -21.39 29.75
C VAL A 842 9.88 -22.49 29.29
N ALA A 843 11.16 -22.26 29.55
CA ALA A 843 12.24 -23.21 29.40
C ALA A 843 13.22 -23.02 30.57
N GLU A 844 14.05 -24.04 30.82
CA GLU A 844 15.12 -23.95 31.81
C GLU A 844 16.16 -22.88 31.42
N ASP A 845 16.52 -22.84 30.13
CA ASP A 845 17.29 -21.75 29.55
C ASP A 845 16.38 -20.59 29.15
N TYR A 846 16.55 -19.46 29.82
CA TYR A 846 15.82 -18.22 29.56
C TYR A 846 15.99 -17.71 28.12
N THR A 847 17.13 -17.98 27.47
CA THR A 847 17.39 -17.51 26.09
C THR A 847 16.49 -18.17 25.04
N LEU A 848 15.89 -19.30 25.37
CA LEU A 848 14.94 -20.01 24.52
C LEU A 848 13.51 -19.44 24.61
N THR A 849 13.24 -18.59 25.61
CA THR A 849 11.90 -18.02 25.83
C THR A 849 11.50 -17.09 24.67
N GLY A 850 10.35 -17.38 24.06
CA GLY A 850 9.81 -16.68 22.90
C GLY A 850 10.45 -17.09 21.56
N LYS A 851 11.33 -18.09 21.53
CA LYS A 851 11.76 -18.74 20.28
C LYS A 851 10.78 -19.84 19.88
N PHE A 852 10.80 -20.20 18.60
CA PHE A 852 10.01 -21.32 18.09
C PHE A 852 10.61 -22.66 18.54
N PHE A 853 9.79 -23.59 19.02
CA PHE A 853 10.23 -24.87 19.59
C PHE A 853 11.03 -25.74 18.60
N GLY A 854 10.79 -25.59 17.30
CA GLY A 854 11.53 -26.31 16.26
C GLY A 854 12.98 -25.87 16.05
N GLU A 855 13.39 -24.70 16.58
CA GLU A 855 14.78 -24.24 16.52
C GLU A 855 15.69 -25.01 17.49
N PRO A 856 15.38 -25.12 18.80
CA PRO A 856 16.17 -25.94 19.71
C PRO A 856 15.88 -27.45 19.60
N GLU A 857 14.64 -27.85 19.34
CA GLU A 857 14.20 -29.26 19.36
C GLU A 857 13.57 -29.70 18.02
N GLY A 858 14.32 -29.51 16.93
CA GLY A 858 13.87 -29.83 15.56
C GLY A 858 13.48 -31.30 15.35
N ALA A 859 14.18 -32.24 15.99
CA ALA A 859 13.89 -33.67 15.91
C ALA A 859 12.51 -34.04 16.49
N VAL A 860 12.17 -33.46 17.65
CA VAL A 860 10.87 -33.68 18.31
C VAL A 860 9.76 -32.99 17.51
N MET A 861 9.98 -31.76 17.05
CA MET A 861 9.00 -31.04 16.24
C MET A 861 8.69 -31.77 14.92
N SER A 862 9.71 -32.28 14.22
CA SER A 862 9.52 -33.11 13.02
C SER A 862 8.62 -34.32 13.29
N LYS A 863 8.83 -34.98 14.45
CA LYS A 863 7.99 -36.12 14.84
C LYS A 863 6.56 -35.69 15.18
N LEU A 864 6.37 -34.55 15.84
CA LEU A 864 5.05 -34.00 16.14
C LEU A 864 4.25 -33.66 14.86
N LEU A 865 4.94 -33.19 13.81
CA LEU A 865 4.35 -32.97 12.48
C LEU A 865 3.94 -34.29 11.83
N GLN A 866 4.81 -35.31 11.87
CA GLN A 866 4.47 -36.65 11.33
C GLN A 866 3.29 -37.31 12.05
N MET A 867 3.16 -37.08 13.37
CA MET A 867 2.05 -37.60 14.17
C MET A 867 0.75 -36.81 14.00
N GLY A 868 0.78 -35.67 13.32
CA GLY A 868 -0.38 -34.78 13.16
C GLY A 868 -0.76 -33.99 14.42
N SER A 869 0.08 -33.97 15.47
CA SER A 869 -0.16 -33.14 16.66
C SER A 869 -0.06 -31.64 16.32
N PHE A 870 0.87 -31.32 15.42
CA PHE A 870 1.05 -30.01 14.82
C PHE A 870 0.90 -30.11 13.30
N LYS A 871 0.35 -29.06 12.71
CA LYS A 871 0.16 -28.92 11.27
C LYS A 871 1.04 -27.77 10.78
N ARG A 872 1.79 -28.02 9.69
CA ARG A 872 2.53 -26.97 8.97
C ARG A 872 1.55 -26.25 8.04
N VAL A 873 1.45 -24.95 8.20
CA VAL A 873 0.66 -24.03 7.37
C VAL A 873 1.63 -23.14 6.62
N THR A 874 1.58 -23.12 5.30
CA THR A 874 2.35 -22.19 4.49
C THR A 874 1.57 -20.88 4.34
N LEU A 875 2.21 -19.77 4.66
CA LEU A 875 1.66 -18.43 4.46
C LEU A 875 2.48 -17.70 3.40
N TYR A 876 1.83 -16.81 2.68
CA TYR A 876 2.43 -16.01 1.61
C TYR A 876 2.40 -14.53 1.99
N ASP A 877 3.51 -13.84 1.74
CA ASP A 877 3.60 -12.38 1.81
C ASP A 877 4.13 -11.84 0.46
N TYR A 878 3.19 -11.43 -0.38
CA TYR A 878 3.42 -10.80 -1.69
C TYR A 878 3.81 -9.32 -1.60
N GLN A 879 3.81 -8.74 -0.39
CA GLN A 879 4.21 -7.35 -0.15
C GLN A 879 5.53 -7.25 0.61
N ALA A 880 6.32 -8.34 0.64
CA ALA A 880 7.60 -8.38 1.33
C ALA A 880 8.68 -7.58 0.58
N LEU A 881 9.79 -7.32 1.28
CA LEU A 881 10.96 -6.65 0.72
C LEU A 881 12.18 -7.55 0.90
N CYS A 882 12.85 -7.83 -0.21
CA CYS A 882 14.06 -8.63 -0.25
C CYS A 882 15.25 -7.73 -0.50
N TRP A 883 16.38 -8.14 0.06
CA TRP A 883 17.65 -7.46 -0.17
C TRP A 883 18.24 -7.95 -1.48
N VAL A 884 18.35 -7.05 -2.45
CA VAL A 884 19.06 -7.31 -3.70
C VAL A 884 20.44 -6.65 -3.59
N TYR A 885 21.47 -7.46 -3.85
CA TYR A 885 22.80 -6.94 -4.08
C TYR A 885 22.81 -6.39 -5.50
N SER A 886 22.95 -5.07 -5.66
CA SER A 886 23.17 -4.52 -6.99
C SER A 886 24.47 -5.13 -7.52
N GLU A 887 24.36 -6.07 -8.45
CA GLU A 887 25.48 -6.35 -9.33
C GLU A 887 25.70 -5.06 -10.10
N SER A 888 26.71 -4.29 -9.68
CA SER A 888 27.22 -3.27 -10.57
C SER A 888 27.59 -4.04 -11.84
N SER A 889 26.92 -3.75 -12.94
CA SER A 889 27.39 -4.08 -14.27
C SER A 889 28.73 -3.36 -14.42
N GLY A 890 29.76 -3.99 -13.88
CA GLY A 890 31.12 -3.60 -14.13
C GLY A 890 31.24 -3.72 -15.63
N SER A 891 31.50 -2.59 -16.27
CA SER A 891 32.15 -2.50 -17.57
C SER A 891 33.57 -3.10 -17.50
N GLY A 892 33.71 -4.28 -16.90
CA GLY A 892 34.91 -5.07 -16.69
C GLY A 892 34.97 -6.28 -17.61
N HIS A 893 34.00 -6.46 -18.52
CA HIS A 893 34.10 -7.40 -19.65
C HIS A 893 34.52 -6.69 -20.94
N MET A 894 35.44 -5.74 -20.84
CA MET A 894 36.38 -5.37 -21.90
C MET A 894 37.68 -5.03 -21.20
N LEU A 895 38.57 -6.01 -21.04
CA LEU A 895 40.04 -5.87 -20.91
C LEU A 895 40.61 -7.09 -20.16
N LEU A 896 40.80 -8.18 -20.89
CA LEU A 896 41.80 -9.19 -20.53
C LEU A 896 42.52 -9.62 -21.80
N ASP A 897 43.51 -8.83 -22.20
CA ASP A 897 44.73 -9.41 -22.72
C ASP A 897 45.95 -8.56 -22.30
N PRO A 898 46.80 -9.04 -21.37
CA PRO A 898 47.98 -8.33 -20.89
C PRO A 898 49.01 -8.03 -22.00
N TYR A 899 48.93 -8.69 -23.16
CA TYR A 899 49.84 -8.46 -24.28
C TYR A 899 49.62 -7.10 -24.98
N PHE A 900 48.38 -6.58 -25.02
CA PHE A 900 48.07 -5.32 -25.70
C PHE A 900 48.53 -4.09 -24.90
N ALA A 901 48.50 -4.16 -23.58
CA ALA A 901 49.02 -3.11 -22.70
C ALA A 901 50.55 -3.03 -22.78
N VAL A 902 51.25 -4.18 -22.88
CA VAL A 902 52.71 -4.22 -23.09
C VAL A 902 53.09 -3.67 -24.46
N LEU A 903 52.37 -4.02 -25.52
CA LEU A 903 52.62 -3.48 -26.87
C LEU A 903 52.32 -1.98 -26.98
N SER A 904 51.26 -1.52 -26.30
CA SER A 904 50.90 -0.10 -26.26
C SER A 904 51.88 0.71 -25.41
N ALA A 905 52.37 0.15 -24.30
CA ALA A 905 53.43 0.75 -23.49
C ALA A 905 54.76 0.79 -24.24
N MET A 906 55.14 -0.26 -24.96
CA MET A 906 56.34 -0.25 -25.81
C MET A 906 56.22 0.78 -26.95
N LYS A 907 55.04 0.88 -27.58
CA LYS A 907 54.78 1.86 -28.63
C LYS A 907 54.80 3.28 -28.08
N TRP A 908 54.18 3.52 -26.91
CA TRP A 908 54.17 4.78 -26.20
C TRP A 908 55.58 5.20 -25.76
N ILE A 909 56.34 4.30 -25.13
CA ILE A 909 57.74 4.53 -24.74
C ILE A 909 58.58 4.87 -25.98
N LEU A 910 58.38 4.20 -27.13
CA LEU A 910 59.13 4.51 -28.35
C LEU A 910 58.78 5.90 -28.92
N THR A 911 57.50 6.31 -28.88
CA THR A 911 57.07 7.66 -29.29
C THR A 911 57.53 8.74 -28.31
N GLU A 912 57.49 8.47 -27.01
CA GLU A 912 57.96 9.40 -25.98
C GLU A 912 59.48 9.53 -25.99
N LEU A 913 60.25 8.48 -26.33
CA LEU A 913 61.72 8.57 -26.46
C LEU A 913 62.14 9.43 -27.67
N VAL A 914 61.30 9.48 -28.72
CA VAL A 914 61.49 10.35 -29.89
C VAL A 914 61.10 11.81 -29.59
N ILE A 915 60.10 12.03 -28.73
CA ILE A 915 59.64 13.37 -28.30
C ILE A 915 60.55 13.94 -27.19
N PHE A 916 61.03 13.09 -26.27
CA PHE A 916 62.00 13.41 -25.20
C PHE A 916 63.37 13.84 -25.74
N LEU A 917 63.74 13.41 -26.96
CA LEU A 917 64.93 13.90 -27.66
C LEU A 917 64.74 15.29 -28.31
N VAL A 918 63.51 15.80 -28.39
CA VAL A 918 63.18 17.07 -29.07
C VAL A 918 62.82 18.20 -28.09
N GLU A 919 62.34 17.92 -26.88
CA GLU A 919 61.94 18.97 -25.91
C GLU A 919 62.55 18.76 -24.52
N PHE A 920 63.84 19.08 -24.39
CA PHE A 920 64.50 19.22 -23.10
C PHE A 920 64.22 20.62 -22.52
N ASN A 921 63.26 20.77 -21.61
CA ASN A 921 63.34 21.82 -20.59
C ASN A 921 62.52 21.51 -19.32
N LEU A 922 63.24 21.49 -18.20
CA LEU A 922 62.78 21.14 -16.85
C LEU A 922 62.11 22.34 -16.17
N TYR A 923 60.81 22.28 -15.90
CA TYR A 923 60.26 22.79 -14.63
C TYR A 923 58.81 22.37 -14.42
N SER A 924 58.50 21.93 -13.19
CA SER A 924 57.17 21.66 -12.63
C SER A 924 56.76 20.19 -12.56
N TRP A 925 57.45 19.43 -11.70
CA TRP A 925 57.02 18.08 -11.29
C TRP A 925 57.05 17.88 -9.78
N TRP A 926 56.69 18.92 -9.02
CA TRP A 926 56.40 18.80 -7.59
C TRP A 926 55.10 19.55 -7.29
N TYR A 927 53.98 18.81 -7.28
CA TYR A 927 52.88 18.83 -6.29
C TYR A 927 51.57 18.30 -6.90
N SER A 928 51.15 17.10 -6.52
CA SER A 928 50.07 16.90 -5.55
C SER A 928 49.72 15.42 -5.42
N ASP A 929 49.97 14.89 -4.22
CA ASP A 929 49.23 13.77 -3.64
C ASP A 929 47.76 14.16 -3.49
N LEU A 930 46.85 13.25 -3.88
CA LEU A 930 45.61 12.92 -3.15
C LEU A 930 44.86 11.81 -3.92
N THR A 931 45.28 10.56 -3.71
CA THR A 931 44.42 9.40 -4.02
C THR A 931 43.50 9.14 -2.82
N ALA A 932 42.27 9.66 -2.90
CA ALA A 932 41.20 9.22 -2.02
C ALA A 932 40.77 7.81 -2.44
N LYS A 933 41.00 6.82 -1.57
CA LYS A 933 40.52 5.45 -1.77
C LYS A 933 39.04 5.40 -1.39
N ALA A 934 38.16 5.58 -2.37
CA ALA A 934 36.72 5.41 -2.17
C ALA A 934 36.39 3.92 -1.99
N GLN A 935 36.14 3.51 -0.76
CA GLN A 935 35.58 2.20 -0.44
C GLN A 935 34.09 2.25 -0.73
N ARG A 936 33.69 1.91 -1.97
CA ARG A 936 32.27 1.75 -2.33
C ARG A 936 31.76 0.46 -1.72
N MET A 937 31.11 0.57 -0.56
CA MET A 937 30.17 -0.43 -0.10
C MET A 937 29.10 -0.57 -1.18
N GLY A 938 28.91 -1.76 -1.76
CA GLY A 938 27.78 -2.00 -2.66
C GLY A 938 26.50 -1.57 -1.94
N ARG A 939 25.71 -0.68 -2.54
CA ARG A 939 24.44 -0.27 -1.96
C ARG A 939 23.52 -1.50 -1.98
N THR A 940 23.25 -2.08 -0.83
CA THR A 940 22.17 -3.04 -0.68
C THR A 940 20.86 -2.28 -0.89
N MET A 941 20.09 -2.68 -1.90
CA MET A 941 18.82 -2.06 -2.23
C MET A 941 17.70 -3.03 -1.86
N GLN A 942 16.69 -2.55 -1.13
CA GLN A 942 15.49 -3.32 -0.86
C GLN A 942 14.55 -3.20 -2.05
N VAL A 943 14.12 -4.34 -2.60
CA VAL A 943 13.19 -4.43 -3.73
C VAL A 943 11.98 -5.26 -3.30
N PRO A 944 10.76 -4.93 -3.76
CA PRO A 944 9.59 -5.79 -3.57
C PRO A 944 9.86 -7.21 -4.04
N CYS A 945 9.48 -8.19 -3.21
CA CYS A 945 9.59 -9.60 -3.53
C CYS A 945 8.43 -10.37 -2.89
N ASP A 946 8.15 -11.55 -3.42
CA ASP A 946 7.19 -12.46 -2.83
C ASP A 946 7.94 -13.42 -1.91
N THR A 947 7.45 -13.58 -0.68
CA THR A 947 8.04 -14.52 0.28
C THR A 947 7.00 -15.52 0.75
N GLU A 948 7.42 -16.77 0.95
CA GLU A 948 6.63 -17.77 1.67
C GLU A 948 7.30 -18.07 3.01
N PHE A 949 6.50 -18.26 4.05
CA PHE A 949 7.02 -18.68 5.36
C PHE A 949 6.14 -19.76 5.97
N PRO A 950 6.76 -20.77 6.61
CA PRO A 950 6.02 -21.80 7.31
C PRO A 950 5.60 -21.30 8.69
N ALA A 951 4.34 -21.54 9.04
CA ALA A 951 3.80 -21.33 10.36
C ALA A 951 3.16 -22.62 10.88
N PHE A 952 2.97 -22.70 12.19
CA PHE A 952 2.57 -23.94 12.85
C PHE A 952 1.37 -23.71 13.75
N ILE A 953 0.47 -24.70 13.75
CA ILE A 953 -0.72 -24.72 14.60
C ILE A 953 -0.94 -26.13 15.15
N SER A 954 -1.32 -26.24 16.42
CA SER A 954 -1.66 -27.51 17.03
C SER A 954 -3.09 -27.94 16.71
N GLU A 955 -3.29 -29.24 16.51
CA GLU A 955 -4.60 -29.81 16.21
C GLU A 955 -5.42 -30.00 17.51
N ARG A 956 -6.64 -29.46 17.57
CA ARG A 956 -7.45 -29.43 18.81
C ARG A 956 -7.93 -30.82 19.25
N THR A 957 -7.95 -31.81 18.35
CA THR A 957 -8.42 -33.17 18.67
C THR A 957 -7.42 -33.98 19.49
N ILE A 958 -6.13 -33.64 19.41
CA ILE A 958 -5.05 -34.43 20.02
C ILE A 958 -4.60 -33.74 21.32
N LYS A 959 -5.08 -34.24 22.45
CA LYS A 959 -4.79 -33.65 23.77
C LYS A 959 -3.52 -34.17 24.44
N GLU A 960 -3.12 -35.39 24.10
CA GLU A 960 -1.97 -36.07 24.67
C GLU A 960 -1.32 -36.97 23.62
N ASN A 961 0.01 -36.93 23.52
CA ASN A 961 0.77 -37.80 22.63
C ASN A 961 2.11 -38.16 23.26
N THR A 962 2.62 -39.36 22.94
CA THR A 962 3.98 -39.77 23.31
C THR A 962 4.67 -40.33 22.09
N GLY A 963 5.91 -39.94 21.87
CA GLY A 963 6.68 -40.40 20.72
C GLY A 963 8.12 -40.70 21.11
N ASN A 964 8.73 -41.54 20.28
CA ASN A 964 10.16 -41.85 20.33
C ASN A 964 10.77 -41.42 19.00
N VAL A 965 11.91 -40.75 19.05
CA VAL A 965 12.72 -40.34 17.90
C VAL A 965 14.00 -41.18 17.92
N ASP A 966 14.30 -41.81 16.79
CA ASP A 966 15.53 -42.58 16.61
C ASP A 966 16.63 -41.64 16.11
N CYS A 967 17.69 -41.47 16.90
CA CYS A 967 18.82 -40.60 16.62
C CYS A 967 20.07 -41.51 16.58
N ASP A 968 20.47 -41.93 15.37
CA ASP A 968 21.52 -42.94 15.08
C ASP A 968 22.34 -43.41 16.30
N GLY A 969 21.84 -44.44 16.97
CA GLY A 969 22.49 -45.07 18.13
C GLY A 969 21.80 -44.83 19.48
N CYS A 970 20.79 -43.96 19.57
CA CYS A 970 20.00 -43.77 20.77
C CYS A 970 18.56 -43.28 20.49
N ILE A 971 17.65 -43.49 21.44
CA ILE A 971 16.22 -43.18 21.29
C ILE A 971 15.85 -42.01 22.20
N LYS A 972 15.46 -40.88 21.62
CA LYS A 972 14.95 -39.71 22.34
C LYS A 972 13.45 -39.83 22.53
N SER A 973 12.99 -39.99 23.77
CA SER A 973 11.56 -40.12 24.09
C SER A 973 10.97 -38.77 24.50
N PHE A 974 9.72 -38.49 24.14
CA PHE A 974 9.03 -37.27 24.53
C PHE A 974 7.54 -37.50 24.87
N VAL A 975 7.00 -36.63 25.71
CA VAL A 975 5.58 -36.58 26.09
C VAL A 975 5.07 -35.16 25.90
N ILE A 976 3.97 -35.01 25.17
CA ILE A 976 3.25 -33.74 25.03
C ILE A 976 1.86 -33.87 25.67
N GLN A 977 1.52 -32.91 26.51
CA GLN A 977 0.26 -32.87 27.25
C GLN A 977 -0.35 -31.47 27.17
N GLN A 978 -1.58 -31.37 26.65
CA GLN A 978 -2.35 -30.12 26.70
C GLN A 978 -2.72 -29.77 28.14
N ILE A 979 -2.56 -28.50 28.50
CA ILE A 979 -2.98 -27.97 29.80
C ILE A 979 -4.49 -27.69 29.76
N PRO A 980 -5.28 -28.17 30.75
CA PRO A 980 -6.71 -27.94 30.78
C PRO A 980 -7.07 -26.45 30.84
N SER A 981 -8.11 -26.04 30.11
CA SER A 981 -8.62 -24.65 30.08
C SER A 981 -7.62 -23.58 29.63
N SER A 982 -6.60 -23.94 28.86
CA SER A 982 -5.66 -22.98 28.25
C SER A 982 -5.26 -23.37 26.83
N ASN A 983 -4.54 -22.47 26.16
CA ASN A 983 -3.90 -22.72 24.85
C ASN A 983 -2.52 -23.38 24.95
N LEU A 984 -2.10 -23.79 26.16
CA LEU A 984 -0.72 -24.21 26.42
C LEU A 984 -0.55 -25.74 26.37
N PHE A 985 0.65 -26.17 26.01
CA PHE A 985 1.09 -27.56 26.04
C PHE A 985 2.37 -27.68 26.88
N MET A 986 2.40 -28.68 27.76
CA MET A 986 3.59 -29.09 28.47
C MET A 986 4.30 -30.18 27.65
N VAL A 987 5.57 -29.97 27.33
CA VAL A 987 6.41 -30.90 26.58
C VAL A 987 7.58 -31.32 27.44
N VAL A 988 7.75 -32.63 27.63
CA VAL A 988 8.83 -33.21 28.42
C VAL A 988 9.65 -34.10 27.49
N VAL A 989 10.94 -33.82 27.39
CA VAL A 989 11.85 -34.44 26.43
C VAL A 989 13.05 -35.05 27.15
N ASP A 990 13.43 -36.28 26.80
CA ASP A 990 14.66 -36.91 27.30
C ASP A 990 15.89 -36.20 26.70
N ASN A 991 16.84 -35.77 27.54
CA ASN A 991 18.03 -35.01 27.15
C ASN A 991 19.29 -35.90 27.00
N LYS A 992 19.19 -37.22 27.14
CA LYS A 992 20.35 -38.14 27.07
C LYS A 992 20.97 -38.30 25.67
N CYS A 993 20.26 -37.83 24.64
CA CYS A 993 20.56 -38.08 23.23
C CYS A 993 20.76 -36.78 22.47
N ASP A 994 21.91 -36.65 21.80
CA ASP A 994 22.13 -35.59 20.82
C ASP A 994 21.55 -36.00 19.46
N CYS A 995 20.61 -35.20 18.95
CA CYS A 995 19.89 -35.43 17.69
C CYS A 995 20.18 -34.32 16.67
N SER A 996 21.39 -33.75 16.71
CA SER A 996 21.84 -32.64 15.85
C SER A 996 21.84 -32.93 14.33
N MET A 997 21.65 -34.18 13.90
CA MET A 997 21.49 -34.53 12.48
C MET A 997 20.17 -34.03 11.87
N PHE A 998 19.15 -33.77 12.70
CA PHE A 998 17.92 -33.16 12.22
C PHE A 998 18.11 -31.66 12.09
N GLU A 999 17.93 -31.12 10.89
CA GLU A 999 18.00 -29.68 10.68
C GLU A 999 16.95 -28.95 11.54
N PRO A 1000 17.29 -27.78 12.12
CA PRO A 1000 16.35 -26.98 12.88
C PRO A 1000 15.21 -26.52 11.98
N ILE A 1001 13.98 -26.66 12.46
CA ILE A 1001 12.80 -26.19 11.73
C ILE A 1001 12.64 -24.71 12.04
N THR A 1002 12.98 -23.85 11.07
CA THR A 1002 12.86 -22.40 11.20
C THR A 1002 11.55 -21.89 10.60
N MET A 1003 11.12 -20.71 11.06
CA MET A 1003 9.97 -19.97 10.52
C MET A 1003 10.43 -18.79 9.65
N ASN A 1004 11.68 -18.80 9.18
CA ASN A 1004 12.22 -17.70 8.41
C ASN A 1004 11.55 -17.62 7.03
N PRO A 1005 11.28 -16.40 6.54
CA PRO A 1005 10.73 -16.22 5.20
C PRO A 1005 11.73 -16.66 4.14
N ILE A 1006 11.21 -17.37 3.15
CA ILE A 1006 11.93 -17.89 1.99
C ILE A 1006 11.42 -17.10 0.79
N GLU A 1007 12.34 -16.49 0.03
CA GLU A 1007 11.99 -15.79 -1.20
C GLU A 1007 11.50 -16.78 -2.26
N ILE A 1008 10.34 -16.48 -2.86
CA ILE A 1008 9.82 -17.23 -3.99
C ILE A 1008 10.61 -16.79 -5.22
N MET A 1009 11.66 -17.55 -5.54
CA MET A 1009 12.49 -17.28 -6.71
C MET A 1009 11.76 -17.66 -8.01
N TYR A 1010 10.92 -16.77 -8.54
CA TYR A 1010 10.41 -16.90 -9.92
C TYR A 1010 11.52 -16.76 -10.97
N ILE A 1011 12.63 -16.12 -10.59
CA ILE A 1011 13.73 -15.73 -11.47
C ILE A 1011 14.50 -16.94 -12.03
N LEU A 1012 14.50 -18.08 -11.33
CA LEU A 1012 15.20 -19.29 -11.82
C LEU A 1012 14.39 -20.08 -12.85
N ASP A 1013 13.08 -19.83 -12.96
CA ASP A 1013 12.20 -20.53 -13.90
C ASP A 1013 11.58 -19.55 -14.89
N TRP A 1014 12.33 -19.29 -15.97
CA TRP A 1014 11.92 -18.44 -17.10
C TRP A 1014 10.47 -18.72 -17.54
N HIS A 1015 10.04 -19.98 -17.51
CA HIS A 1015 8.72 -20.38 -17.97
C HIS A 1015 7.59 -19.82 -17.10
N LYS A 1016 7.69 -19.93 -15.78
CA LYS A 1016 6.67 -19.44 -14.84
C LYS A 1016 6.52 -17.91 -14.86
N ARG A 1017 7.61 -17.18 -15.06
CA ARG A 1017 7.57 -15.71 -15.20
C ARG A 1017 6.86 -15.29 -16.49
N CYS A 1018 7.14 -15.98 -17.60
CA CYS A 1018 6.46 -15.75 -18.87
C CYS A 1018 4.97 -16.05 -18.78
N GLU A 1019 4.58 -17.13 -18.10
CA GLU A 1019 3.17 -17.46 -17.87
C GLU A 1019 2.48 -16.37 -17.06
N ARG A 1020 3.10 -15.83 -16.00
CA ARG A 1020 2.54 -14.71 -15.21
C ARG A 1020 2.34 -13.44 -16.06
N LEU A 1021 3.28 -13.10 -16.93
CA LEU A 1021 3.17 -11.93 -17.82
C LEU A 1021 2.08 -12.10 -18.89
N LYS A 1022 1.86 -13.34 -19.37
CA LYS A 1022 0.80 -13.67 -20.34
C LYS A 1022 -0.57 -13.82 -19.70
N MET A 1023 -0.62 -14.26 -18.44
CA MET A 1023 -1.84 -14.51 -17.70
C MET A 1023 -2.38 -13.19 -17.16
N GLN A 1024 -3.09 -12.47 -18.03
CA GLN A 1024 -3.81 -11.27 -17.65
C GLN A 1024 -4.98 -11.65 -16.75
N LYS A 1025 -5.06 -11.02 -15.58
CA LYS A 1025 -6.21 -11.18 -14.70
C LYS A 1025 -7.44 -10.54 -15.33
N HIS A 1026 -8.62 -11.06 -14.97
CA HIS A 1026 -9.87 -10.51 -15.45
C HIS A 1026 -10.04 -9.07 -14.94
N ARG A 1027 -10.38 -8.14 -15.83
CA ARG A 1027 -10.64 -6.74 -15.49
C ARG A 1027 -11.93 -6.27 -16.15
N ARG A 1028 -12.51 -5.18 -15.64
CA ARG A 1028 -13.63 -4.51 -16.27
C ARG A 1028 -13.16 -3.21 -16.91
N ARG A 1029 -13.40 -3.08 -18.22
CA ARG A 1029 -13.08 -1.88 -18.99
C ARG A 1029 -13.89 -0.67 -18.49
N PRO A 1030 -13.38 0.56 -18.67
CA PRO A 1030 -14.16 1.78 -18.50
C PRO A 1030 -15.45 1.74 -19.33
N ASP A 1031 -16.51 2.34 -18.81
CA ASP A 1031 -17.85 2.28 -19.43
C ASP A 1031 -17.94 3.20 -20.68
N THR A 1032 -17.09 4.24 -20.78
CA THR A 1032 -17.00 5.19 -21.91
C THR A 1032 -15.62 5.11 -22.60
N CYS A 1033 -15.60 5.35 -23.91
CA CYS A 1033 -14.39 5.38 -24.72
C CYS A 1033 -14.61 6.22 -25.99
N HIS A 1034 -13.69 7.15 -26.26
CA HIS A 1034 -13.80 8.12 -27.36
C HIS A 1034 -12.55 8.12 -28.25
N PRO A 1035 -12.41 7.16 -29.18
CA PRO A 1035 -11.18 7.02 -29.98
C PRO A 1035 -11.17 7.91 -31.23
N PHE A 1036 -12.35 8.25 -31.77
CA PHE A 1036 -12.49 8.91 -33.05
C PHE A 1036 -13.75 9.78 -33.10
N HIS A 1037 -13.62 10.98 -33.69
CA HIS A 1037 -14.74 11.83 -34.06
C HIS A 1037 -14.62 12.26 -35.54
N PRO A 1038 -15.72 12.28 -36.33
CA PRO A 1038 -15.66 12.61 -37.76
C PRO A 1038 -15.26 14.06 -38.05
N GLU A 1039 -15.60 15.01 -37.16
CA GLU A 1039 -15.29 16.44 -37.31
C GLU A 1039 -13.88 16.82 -36.81
N GLU A 1040 -13.09 15.85 -36.35
CA GLU A 1040 -11.74 16.07 -35.85
C GLU A 1040 -10.81 16.63 -36.95
N ASN A 1041 -10.18 17.77 -36.67
CA ASN A 1041 -9.19 18.35 -37.56
C ASN A 1041 -7.88 17.54 -37.54
N ALA A 1042 -7.63 16.79 -38.62
CA ALA A 1042 -6.42 15.98 -38.78
C ALA A 1042 -5.23 16.74 -39.39
N MET A 1043 -5.38 18.02 -39.76
CA MET A 1043 -4.33 18.78 -40.46
C MET A 1043 -3.28 19.40 -39.52
N GLU A 1044 -3.55 19.45 -38.21
CA GLU A 1044 -2.57 19.87 -37.20
C GLU A 1044 -1.74 18.68 -36.71
N CYS A 1045 -0.62 18.45 -37.39
CA CYS A 1045 0.23 17.27 -37.23
C CYS A 1045 1.70 17.60 -36.90
N GLY A 1046 2.03 18.83 -36.49
CA GLY A 1046 3.34 19.15 -35.93
C GLY A 1046 3.62 20.64 -35.71
N GLY A 1047 4.29 20.97 -34.61
CA GLY A 1047 4.74 22.31 -34.24
C GLY A 1047 6.14 22.61 -34.80
N ALA A 1048 6.25 22.90 -36.09
CA ALA A 1048 7.43 23.59 -36.59
C ALA A 1048 7.08 25.07 -36.66
N ALA A 1049 7.88 25.93 -36.00
CA ALA A 1049 7.92 27.35 -36.31
C ALA A 1049 8.35 27.50 -37.78
N CYS A 1050 7.38 27.39 -38.69
CA CYS A 1050 7.57 27.93 -40.02
C CYS A 1050 7.70 29.43 -39.79
N LEU A 1051 8.92 29.93 -39.90
CA LEU A 1051 9.14 31.35 -40.18
C LEU A 1051 8.39 31.64 -41.48
N VAL A 1052 7.13 32.02 -41.37
CA VAL A 1052 6.36 32.53 -42.50
C VAL A 1052 7.11 33.78 -42.89
N PRO A 1053 7.73 33.83 -44.09
CA PRO A 1053 8.47 35.00 -44.48
C PRO A 1053 7.46 36.14 -44.52
N SER A 1054 7.72 37.18 -43.72
CA SER A 1054 6.87 38.37 -43.68
C SER A 1054 6.56 38.80 -45.11
N ALA A 1055 5.27 38.98 -45.42
CA ALA A 1055 4.82 39.47 -46.72
C ALA A 1055 5.53 40.78 -47.08
N VAL A 1056 5.94 41.57 -46.07
CA VAL A 1056 6.72 42.79 -46.22
C VAL A 1056 8.15 42.50 -46.66
N ALA A 1057 8.82 41.49 -46.10
CA ALA A 1057 10.18 41.12 -46.48
C ALA A 1057 10.27 40.53 -47.89
N THR A 1058 9.26 39.75 -48.30
CA THR A 1058 9.14 39.23 -49.67
C THR A 1058 8.80 40.33 -50.67
N LEU A 1059 7.90 41.26 -50.33
CA LEU A 1059 7.66 42.46 -51.13
C LEU A 1059 8.91 43.34 -51.25
N PHE A 1060 9.68 43.50 -50.18
CA PHE A 1060 10.91 44.29 -50.17
C PHE A 1060 12.00 43.64 -51.03
N ALA A 1061 12.12 42.31 -51.00
CA ALA A 1061 13.02 41.55 -51.87
C ALA A 1061 12.60 41.66 -53.35
N VAL A 1062 11.30 41.57 -53.64
CA VAL A 1062 10.76 41.76 -55.00
C VAL A 1062 10.96 43.20 -55.50
N LEU A 1063 10.79 44.19 -54.64
CA LEU A 1063 11.09 45.61 -54.93
C LEU A 1063 12.57 45.84 -55.19
N LEU A 1064 13.46 45.22 -54.42
CA LEU A 1064 14.91 45.29 -54.64
C LEU A 1064 15.33 44.65 -55.98
N VAL A 1065 14.70 43.53 -56.35
CA VAL A 1065 14.94 42.88 -57.67
C VAL A 1065 14.38 43.73 -58.82
N LEU A 1066 13.26 44.43 -58.62
CA LEU A 1066 12.70 45.36 -59.61
C LEU A 1066 13.50 46.67 -59.72
N LEU A 1067 14.19 47.10 -58.67
CA LEU A 1067 15.08 48.28 -58.67
C LEU A 1067 16.47 47.98 -59.24
N TYR A 1068 16.86 46.70 -59.32
CA TYR A 1068 18.15 46.26 -59.89
C TYR A 1068 18.05 45.96 -61.40
N ARG A 1069 16.83 45.91 -61.96
CA ARG A 1069 16.56 45.90 -63.40
C ARG A 1069 16.27 47.31 -63.89
#